data_AF-A0A8H5LMV8-F1
#
_entry.id   AF-A0A8H5LMV8-F1
#
_cell.length_a   1.000
_cell.length_b   1.000
_cell.length_c   1.000
_cell.angle_alpha   90.00
_cell.angle_beta   90.00
_cell.angle_gamma   90.00
#
_symmetry.space_group_name_H-M   'P 1'
#
loop_
_entity.id
_entity.type
_entity.pdbx_description
1 polymer ?
#
loop_
_entity_poly.entity_id
_entity_poly.type
_entity_poly.pdbx_seq_one_letter_code
_entity_poly.pdbx_strand_id
1 'polypeptide(L)'
;MAIDIPPGILYLIRFSPQILTPPLAVYGFNCLSALNIPSFLANVPILSEWASLGPLRQPYLALAMTASLGFALTMKVLWENIKIRIEAMRLGAVLPPRVPDWTPGGLGILVRTAKIVKNGYIAEALDDFYEKLGSYTINNRVLFENRIITADPENIKIILAQQFEHFEKGPETRWLFNPLLGTGVFAADGELWKFHRSMTRPFFSRDRISHFDIFDRHAEEALNKLAERLREGVAVDIQDLVGRFTLDSATEFLFGHDVRSLSGSLPYPDNHPSRIAVSTSDVENFSTRFAEAFSEAQRITAHRSRYGVHWPLMEFWKDQIKEPMRIVKELIEPIVEEAVKKKQLRAAAGAGFEKRDEEEGTLLENLVNETDDLEILRDEIMSLLVAGRDTTASTLTFVIYMLAEHPEVLKRLREEVIEKIGPNRRPEYDDLKEMKYLRAVINETLRLYPVVPFNIRQSKNATLWPAKEPGGKPMYIPANTRTPYTVFVMHRRKDLWGPDALEFDPDRFLDSRLHKYLTPNPFIFLPFNAGPRICLGQQFAYNEASFFLVRLLQRFDSVKVEVDAFKESARVPEAWREDTKNIRKQREKIRPKTHLTMYVQDGVWVSMKEVSRTLTNLWTTGGGTAGLTLAARLTEDTKISVLVLEAGEENLNDPLINHVGMFGHTLGKKEYDWCIATVPQVNANGTETPWSRGRVLGGSSALNFMTWNKPSREDVDAWEKLGNEGWNWDRFDKYMQRATTYTPPILSEVEHTRRGTPDAIRELWKRPIGNGPVQVSHTPTRIDADIKAHHTFQNMGIPVAPAPLNGNPNGIVIGPMTVDPKTISRSFASNAYWAPNSARPNFNVLTGAVAHRLVSTQVDGELVITGVEFSHSAAGKEVQIVRASKEVILSTGALKTPQLLELSGIGRPDVLARVGVPLKLALEGVGENVQEHINTITVFELKPDAPDATFDILRDPGVAEKHRELFAQGQGLFTTGISSFVFAHLGSLSDKADEIISDARKKIEAGIAAGKYSPLFAEQYKVVFDNLEKKVPSCEVIGFPGALGGSNPPEPGKKYYTIACVLNGSFSRGTIHATTSDPTVHAAMDPHYLEQEIDLKMLREIMKFVRKAARTAPLKDHLNETSPELSPGPECLTDEDLADYIKNNVGTTFHTIGSASMLPREKGGVVDTKLKVYGTKNLRVADLSIVPLHVGCHTQCIAYGIGEIAADIIKGIA
;
A
#
# COMPACT_ATOMS: atom_id res chain seq x y z
N MET A 1 -30.23 25.24 -36.08
CA MET A 1 -29.85 26.30 -35.11
C MET A 1 -31.09 26.73 -34.36
N ALA A 2 -31.26 26.26 -33.12
CA ALA A 2 -32.29 26.80 -32.24
C ALA A 2 -31.87 28.21 -31.82
N ILE A 3 -32.76 29.19 -31.93
CA ILE A 3 -32.51 30.55 -31.45
C ILE A 3 -32.36 30.47 -29.93
N ASP A 4 -31.19 30.83 -29.41
CA ASP A 4 -30.94 30.83 -27.97
C ASP A 4 -31.58 32.07 -27.33
N ILE A 5 -32.79 31.91 -26.80
CA ILE A 5 -33.54 33.00 -26.16
C ILE A 5 -33.11 33.12 -24.69
N PRO A 6 -32.64 34.30 -24.24
CA PRO A 6 -32.31 34.55 -22.83
C PRO A 6 -33.45 34.21 -21.86
N PRO A 7 -33.14 33.66 -20.66
CA PRO A 7 -34.15 33.26 -19.68
C PRO A 7 -35.12 34.39 -19.29
N GLY A 8 -34.62 35.62 -19.18
CA GLY A 8 -35.43 36.79 -18.85
C GLY A 8 -36.49 37.10 -19.91
N ILE A 9 -36.18 36.91 -21.19
CA ILE A 9 -37.13 37.11 -22.29
C ILE A 9 -38.20 36.01 -22.28
N LEU A 10 -37.81 34.75 -22.09
CA LEU A 10 -38.76 33.63 -21.93
C LEU A 10 -39.71 33.84 -20.76
N TYR A 11 -39.19 34.37 -19.64
CA TYR A 11 -40.01 34.75 -18.49
C TYR A 11 -41.02 35.84 -18.86
N LEU A 12 -40.58 36.92 -19.52
CA LEU A 12 -41.49 37.98 -19.96
C LEU A 12 -42.55 37.47 -20.94
N ILE A 13 -42.20 36.59 -21.89
CA ILE A 13 -43.16 35.97 -22.81
C ILE A 13 -44.20 35.14 -22.03
N ARG A 14 -43.75 34.25 -21.13
CA ARG A 14 -44.63 33.37 -20.34
C ARG A 14 -45.61 34.15 -19.46
N PHE A 15 -45.16 35.25 -18.87
CA PHE A 15 -45.99 36.10 -18.02
C PHE A 15 -46.62 37.30 -18.76
N SER A 16 -46.36 37.46 -20.06
CA SER A 16 -46.87 38.56 -20.87
C SER A 16 -48.39 38.70 -20.83
N PRO A 17 -49.22 37.62 -20.80
CA PRO A 17 -50.67 37.80 -20.69
C PRO A 17 -51.06 38.41 -19.34
N GLN A 18 -50.30 38.15 -18.27
CA GLN A 18 -50.61 38.69 -16.94
C GLN A 18 -50.10 40.13 -16.78
N ILE A 19 -48.98 40.45 -17.45
CA ILE A 19 -48.32 41.76 -17.39
C ILE A 19 -48.97 42.76 -18.35
N LEU A 20 -49.32 42.32 -19.57
CA LEU A 20 -49.81 43.20 -20.64
C LEU A 20 -51.33 43.34 -20.66
N THR A 21 -52.11 42.33 -20.22
CA THR A 21 -53.58 42.40 -20.31
C THR A 21 -54.18 43.57 -19.50
N PRO A 22 -53.79 43.86 -18.24
CA PRO A 22 -54.36 44.99 -17.52
C PRO A 22 -54.03 46.35 -18.17
N PRO A 23 -52.78 46.64 -18.57
CA PRO A 23 -52.46 47.83 -19.36
C PRO A 23 -53.20 47.89 -20.71
N LEU A 24 -53.27 46.78 -21.45
CA LEU A 24 -53.95 46.70 -22.75
C LEU A 24 -55.47 46.83 -22.62
N ALA A 25 -56.09 46.38 -21.53
CA ALA A 25 -57.50 46.60 -21.25
C ALA A 25 -57.80 48.08 -20.99
N VAL A 26 -56.94 48.77 -20.22
CA VAL A 26 -57.03 50.22 -20.02
C VAL A 26 -56.80 50.98 -21.33
N TYR A 27 -55.82 50.56 -22.13
CA TYR A 27 -55.55 51.13 -23.44
C TYR A 27 -56.71 50.89 -24.42
N GLY A 28 -57.27 49.68 -24.46
CA GLY A 28 -58.43 49.32 -25.26
C GLY A 28 -59.68 50.10 -24.86
N PHE A 29 -59.93 50.28 -23.55
CA PHE A 29 -61.00 51.15 -23.05
C PHE A 29 -60.79 52.62 -23.47
N ASN A 30 -59.55 53.10 -23.42
CA ASN A 30 -59.17 54.43 -23.91
C ASN A 30 -59.33 54.59 -25.44
N CYS A 31 -59.07 53.55 -26.23
CA CYS A 31 -59.32 53.55 -27.67
C CYS A 31 -60.82 53.50 -27.99
N LEU A 32 -61.59 52.71 -27.24
CA LEU A 32 -63.06 52.67 -27.34
C LEU A 32 -63.71 54.00 -26.96
N SER A 33 -63.15 54.73 -25.99
CA SER A 33 -63.61 56.07 -25.63
C SER A 33 -63.20 57.16 -26.64
N ALA A 34 -62.29 56.86 -27.58
CA ALA A 34 -61.83 57.77 -28.63
C ALA A 34 -62.53 57.53 -29.99
N LEU A 35 -63.15 56.36 -30.19
CA LEU A 35 -64.05 56.09 -31.31
C LEU A 35 -65.38 56.78 -31.00
N ASN A 36 -65.96 57.51 -31.97
CA ASN A 36 -67.24 58.21 -31.84
C ASN A 36 -68.30 57.30 -31.20
N ILE A 37 -68.55 57.54 -29.91
CA ILE A 37 -69.44 56.73 -29.09
C ILE A 37 -70.88 57.03 -29.53
N PRO A 38 -71.76 56.01 -29.67
CA PRO A 38 -73.19 56.25 -29.86
C PRO A 38 -73.72 57.22 -28.78
N SER A 39 -74.56 58.16 -29.19
CA SER A 39 -75.08 59.32 -28.43
C SER A 39 -75.65 59.03 -27.03
N PHE A 40 -75.86 57.77 -26.65
CA PHE A 40 -76.36 57.34 -25.34
C PHE A 40 -75.30 57.43 -24.20
N LEU A 41 -74.00 57.35 -24.50
CA LEU A 41 -72.94 57.42 -23.48
C LEU A 41 -72.37 58.84 -23.25
N ALA A 42 -72.81 59.84 -24.02
CA ALA A 42 -72.35 61.23 -23.93
C ALA A 42 -72.77 61.96 -22.62
N ASN A 43 -73.66 61.36 -21.83
CA ASN A 43 -74.15 61.92 -20.57
C ASN A 43 -73.37 61.46 -19.32
N VAL A 44 -72.23 60.76 -19.49
CA VAL A 44 -71.35 60.37 -18.37
C VAL A 44 -70.29 61.47 -18.17
N PRO A 45 -70.35 62.30 -17.11
CA PRO A 45 -69.52 63.51 -16.94
C PRO A 45 -68.01 63.23 -16.95
N ILE A 46 -67.62 62.06 -16.44
CA ILE A 46 -66.21 61.64 -16.37
C ILE A 46 -65.60 61.42 -17.76
N LEU A 47 -66.38 60.94 -18.75
CA LEU A 47 -65.86 60.65 -20.08
C LEU A 47 -65.70 61.91 -20.95
N SER A 48 -66.54 62.94 -20.74
CA SER A 48 -66.45 64.21 -21.45
C SER A 48 -65.30 65.09 -20.95
N GLU A 49 -65.05 65.13 -19.63
CA GLU A 49 -63.87 65.79 -19.04
C GLU A 49 -62.56 65.10 -19.42
N TRP A 50 -62.58 63.77 -19.57
CA TRP A 50 -61.38 63.02 -19.94
C TRP A 50 -61.00 63.18 -21.42
N ALA A 51 -61.99 63.43 -22.29
CA ALA A 51 -61.78 63.74 -23.70
C ALA A 51 -61.24 65.16 -23.93
N SER A 52 -61.54 66.12 -23.04
CA SER A 52 -61.12 67.53 -23.17
C SER A 52 -59.65 67.80 -22.77
N LEU A 53 -58.96 66.82 -22.16
CA LEU A 53 -57.56 66.93 -21.71
C LEU A 53 -56.51 66.98 -22.83
N GLY A 54 -56.88 66.72 -24.10
CA GLY A 54 -55.98 66.88 -25.25
C GLY A 54 -54.61 66.17 -25.08
N PRO A 55 -53.46 66.83 -25.33
CA PRO A 55 -52.12 66.23 -25.21
C PRO A 55 -51.76 65.77 -23.78
N LEU A 56 -52.39 66.35 -22.76
CA LEU A 56 -52.14 66.01 -21.34
C LEU A 56 -52.72 64.64 -20.97
N ARG A 57 -53.55 64.01 -21.83
CA ARG A 57 -54.12 62.67 -21.63
C ARG A 57 -53.07 61.56 -21.62
N GLN A 58 -51.97 61.73 -22.35
CA GLN A 58 -50.92 60.70 -22.49
C GLN A 58 -50.21 60.34 -21.17
N PRO A 59 -49.73 61.30 -20.34
CA PRO A 59 -49.14 60.97 -19.04
C PRO A 59 -50.14 60.34 -18.07
N TYR A 60 -51.42 60.75 -18.06
CA TYR A 60 -52.45 60.10 -17.24
C TYR A 60 -52.79 58.69 -17.71
N LEU A 61 -52.80 58.44 -19.03
CA LEU A 61 -52.98 57.10 -19.59
C LEU A 61 -51.80 56.20 -19.24
N ALA A 62 -50.57 56.69 -19.37
CA ALA A 62 -49.38 55.94 -18.94
C ALA A 62 -49.41 55.62 -17.44
N LEU A 63 -49.84 56.57 -16.60
CA LEU A 63 -50.05 56.35 -15.17
C LEU A 63 -51.17 55.34 -14.90
N ALA A 64 -52.29 55.40 -15.61
CA ALA A 64 -53.40 54.47 -15.47
C ALA A 64 -53.04 53.05 -15.93
N MET A 65 -52.28 52.92 -17.02
CA MET A 65 -51.77 51.65 -17.52
C MET A 65 -50.77 51.01 -16.56
N THR A 66 -49.90 51.81 -15.92
CA THR A 66 -48.97 51.31 -14.90
C THR A 66 -49.68 50.97 -13.59
N ALA A 67 -50.62 51.80 -13.15
CA ALA A 67 -51.43 51.56 -11.96
C ALA A 67 -52.38 50.35 -12.11
N SER A 68 -52.91 50.09 -13.32
CA SER A 68 -53.84 48.97 -13.56
C SER A 68 -53.18 47.61 -13.38
N LEU A 69 -51.88 47.49 -13.69
CA LEU A 69 -51.12 46.29 -13.40
C LEU A 69 -50.99 46.06 -11.88
N GLY A 70 -50.63 47.09 -11.13
CA GLY A 70 -50.53 47.02 -9.66
C GLY A 70 -51.88 46.72 -9.00
N PHE A 71 -52.96 47.32 -9.49
CA PHE A 71 -54.32 47.08 -9.02
C PHE A 71 -54.79 45.65 -9.34
N ALA A 72 -54.63 45.19 -10.59
CA ALA A 72 -55.03 43.84 -11.00
C ALA A 72 -54.28 42.75 -10.20
N LEU A 73 -52.98 42.94 -9.97
CA LEU A 73 -52.19 42.03 -9.14
C LEU A 73 -52.69 42.01 -7.69
N THR A 74 -52.98 43.18 -7.12
CA THR A 74 -53.51 43.30 -5.75
C THR A 74 -54.88 42.64 -5.62
N MET A 75 -55.79 42.89 -6.57
CA MET A 75 -57.12 42.29 -6.58
C MET A 75 -57.07 40.77 -6.75
N LYS A 76 -56.20 40.25 -7.64
CA LYS A 76 -55.97 38.81 -7.79
C LYS A 76 -55.51 38.19 -6.47
N VAL A 77 -54.54 38.81 -5.80
CA VAL A 77 -54.00 38.35 -4.51
C VAL A 77 -55.05 38.36 -3.42
N LEU A 78 -55.85 39.42 -3.32
CA LEU A 78 -56.94 39.53 -2.35
C LEU A 78 -58.02 38.47 -2.61
N TRP A 79 -58.42 38.29 -3.88
CA TRP A 79 -59.37 37.28 -4.30
C TRP A 79 -58.92 35.86 -3.95
N GLU A 80 -57.66 35.51 -4.26
CA GLU A 80 -57.08 34.22 -3.90
C GLU A 80 -57.07 33.99 -2.38
N ASN A 81 -56.70 35.02 -1.60
CA ASN A 81 -56.71 34.92 -0.14
C ASN A 81 -58.13 34.71 0.42
N ILE A 82 -59.13 35.41 -0.12
CA ILE A 82 -60.53 35.26 0.28
C ILE A 82 -61.02 33.86 -0.06
N LYS A 83 -60.78 33.38 -1.29
CA LYS A 83 -61.16 32.04 -1.74
C LYS A 83 -60.59 30.95 -0.83
N ILE A 84 -59.30 31.05 -0.49
CA ILE A 84 -58.64 30.10 0.41
C ILE A 84 -59.27 30.12 1.82
N ARG A 85 -59.59 31.30 2.36
CA ARG A 85 -60.24 31.43 3.68
C ARG A 85 -61.66 30.85 3.69
N ILE A 86 -62.44 31.11 2.65
CA ILE A 86 -63.80 30.57 2.51
C ILE A 86 -63.75 29.04 2.47
N GLU A 87 -62.86 28.47 1.66
CA GLU A 87 -62.76 27.01 1.54
C GLU A 87 -62.25 26.35 2.83
N ALA A 88 -61.28 26.98 3.52
CA ALA A 88 -60.84 26.52 4.83
C ALA A 88 -61.99 26.52 5.86
N MET A 89 -62.79 27.60 5.92
CA MET A 89 -63.96 27.68 6.80
C MET A 89 -65.01 26.63 6.46
N ARG A 90 -65.27 26.41 5.16
CA ARG A 90 -66.22 25.39 4.67
C ARG A 90 -65.85 23.99 5.14
N LEU A 91 -64.56 23.68 5.20
CA LEU A 91 -64.02 22.39 5.64
C LEU A 91 -63.75 22.31 7.15
N GLY A 92 -64.17 23.31 7.93
CA GLY A 92 -63.93 23.36 9.38
C GLY A 92 -62.46 23.48 9.77
N ALA A 93 -61.61 23.93 8.84
CA ALA A 93 -60.16 23.95 8.95
C ALA A 93 -59.61 25.36 9.23
N VAL A 94 -58.36 25.43 9.70
CA VAL A 94 -57.61 26.68 9.92
C VAL A 94 -56.48 26.81 8.91
N LEU A 95 -56.01 28.04 8.65
CA LEU A 95 -54.85 28.26 7.79
C LEU A 95 -53.56 28.15 8.61
N PRO A 96 -52.46 27.64 8.03
CA PRO A 96 -51.16 27.67 8.70
C PRO A 96 -50.74 29.09 9.09
N PRO A 97 -50.09 29.29 10.25
CA PRO A 97 -49.58 30.59 10.68
C PRO A 97 -48.69 31.22 9.59
N ARG A 98 -49.03 32.44 9.18
CA ARG A 98 -48.30 33.15 8.13
C ARG A 98 -47.13 33.92 8.71
N VAL A 99 -45.96 33.79 8.08
CA VAL A 99 -44.78 34.60 8.43
C VAL A 99 -45.09 36.09 8.16
N PRO A 100 -44.95 36.97 9.16
CA PRO A 100 -45.22 38.38 8.99
C PRO A 100 -44.12 39.04 8.14
N ASP A 101 -44.53 39.82 7.14
CA ASP A 101 -43.66 40.69 6.34
C ASP A 101 -44.42 41.96 5.97
N TRP A 102 -43.81 43.12 6.19
CA TRP A 102 -44.37 44.43 5.90
C TRP A 102 -44.17 44.84 4.44
N THR A 103 -43.24 44.20 3.74
CA THR A 103 -42.94 44.51 2.34
C THR A 103 -43.95 43.88 1.37
N PRO A 104 -44.25 44.53 0.23
CA PRO A 104 -45.13 43.96 -0.79
C PRO A 104 -44.65 42.59 -1.26
N GLY A 105 -45.55 41.61 -1.26
CA GLY A 105 -45.30 40.28 -1.82
C GLY A 105 -44.33 39.39 -1.04
N GLY A 106 -43.76 39.82 0.08
CA GLY A 106 -42.80 39.00 0.85
C GLY A 106 -41.33 39.22 0.48
N LEU A 107 -40.97 40.40 -0.02
CA LEU A 107 -39.61 40.74 -0.45
C LEU A 107 -38.62 40.82 0.72
N GLY A 108 -39.08 41.23 1.90
CA GLY A 108 -38.29 41.32 3.11
C GLY A 108 -37.85 39.94 3.60
N ILE A 109 -38.75 38.95 3.52
CA ILE A 109 -38.42 37.54 3.76
C ILE A 109 -37.37 37.07 2.77
N LEU A 110 -37.52 37.38 1.47
CA LEU A 110 -36.56 36.96 0.44
C LEU A 110 -35.17 37.53 0.70
N VAL A 111 -35.06 38.84 0.97
CA VAL A 111 -33.79 39.52 1.29
C VAL A 111 -33.17 38.96 2.57
N ARG A 112 -33.96 38.76 3.62
CA ARG A 112 -33.49 38.16 4.88
C ARG A 112 -32.96 36.75 4.66
N THR A 113 -33.69 35.94 3.91
CA THR A 113 -33.29 34.57 3.56
C THR A 113 -31.99 34.58 2.76
N ALA A 114 -31.87 35.45 1.74
CA ALA A 114 -30.65 35.57 0.94
C ALA A 114 -29.43 35.98 1.79
N LYS A 115 -29.60 36.90 2.74
CA LYS A 115 -28.53 37.32 3.67
C LYS A 115 -28.07 36.19 4.60
N ILE A 116 -29.02 35.44 5.18
CA ILE A 116 -28.73 34.30 6.08
C ILE A 116 -28.07 33.16 5.29
N VAL A 117 -28.52 32.89 4.07
CA VAL A 117 -27.90 31.88 3.21
C VAL A 117 -26.41 32.21 2.95
N LYS A 118 -26.11 33.49 2.69
CA LYS A 118 -24.75 33.94 2.45
C LYS A 118 -23.89 33.81 3.72
N ASN A 119 -24.38 34.33 4.85
CA ASN A 119 -23.52 34.57 6.02
C ASN A 119 -23.85 33.73 7.28
N GLY A 120 -25.08 33.24 7.43
CA GLY A 120 -25.59 32.53 8.59
C GLY A 120 -25.46 31.00 8.52
N TYR A 121 -26.08 30.35 9.51
CA TYR A 121 -26.14 28.90 9.69
C TYR A 121 -27.32 28.29 8.92
N ILE A 122 -27.28 26.99 8.63
CA ILE A 122 -28.37 26.30 7.90
C ILE A 122 -29.66 26.35 8.72
N ALA A 123 -30.78 26.63 8.04
CA ALA A 123 -32.13 26.70 8.61
C ALA A 123 -32.36 27.80 9.67
N GLU A 124 -31.38 28.65 9.98
CA GLU A 124 -31.47 29.68 11.03
C GLU A 124 -32.69 30.60 10.87
N ALA A 125 -33.01 31.00 9.64
CA ALA A 125 -34.21 31.79 9.36
C ALA A 125 -35.51 31.06 9.72
N LEU A 126 -35.57 29.75 9.49
CA LEU A 126 -36.75 28.93 9.74
C LEU A 126 -36.93 28.68 11.23
N ASP A 127 -35.85 28.38 11.97
CA ASP A 127 -35.91 28.19 13.41
C ASP A 127 -36.46 29.45 14.10
N ASP A 128 -35.98 30.62 13.70
CA ASP A 128 -36.52 31.92 14.17
C ASP A 128 -38.02 32.08 13.88
N PHE A 129 -38.49 31.61 12.72
CA PHE A 129 -39.91 31.70 12.37
C PHE A 129 -40.76 30.70 13.13
N TYR A 130 -40.27 29.47 13.32
CA TYR A 130 -40.95 28.44 14.08
C TYR A 130 -41.08 28.82 15.56
N GLU A 131 -40.02 29.37 16.16
CA GLU A 131 -40.03 29.88 17.53
C GLU A 131 -41.05 31.02 17.69
N LYS A 132 -41.01 32.03 16.82
CA LYS A 132 -41.90 33.20 16.88
C LYS A 132 -43.38 32.85 16.66
N LEU A 133 -43.68 31.86 15.83
CA LEU A 133 -45.05 31.48 15.48
C LEU A 133 -45.59 30.33 16.33
N GLY A 134 -44.75 29.67 17.14
CA GLY A 134 -45.14 28.54 17.98
C GLY A 134 -45.58 27.29 17.18
N SER A 135 -45.21 27.19 15.90
CA SER A 135 -45.62 26.11 15.00
C SER A 135 -44.48 25.71 14.07
N TYR A 136 -44.26 24.40 13.90
CA TYR A 136 -43.32 23.84 12.93
C TYR A 136 -43.92 23.72 11.52
N THR A 137 -45.19 24.10 11.35
CA THR A 137 -45.88 24.22 10.06
C THR A 137 -46.31 25.67 9.86
N ILE A 138 -45.73 26.35 8.86
CA ILE A 138 -45.93 27.78 8.61
C ILE A 138 -46.19 28.08 7.13
N ASN A 139 -46.92 29.16 6.85
CA ASN A 139 -47.06 29.70 5.50
C ASN A 139 -46.01 30.80 5.29
N ASN A 140 -44.98 30.46 4.51
CA ASN A 140 -43.95 31.37 4.08
C ASN A 140 -44.30 31.96 2.71
N ARG A 141 -44.87 33.17 2.69
CA ARG A 141 -45.32 33.81 1.45
C ARG A 141 -44.21 34.65 0.82
N VAL A 142 -43.75 34.25 -0.35
CA VAL A 142 -42.65 34.90 -1.08
C VAL A 142 -43.09 35.18 -2.52
N LEU A 143 -42.89 36.41 -2.99
CA LEU A 143 -43.34 36.91 -4.29
C LEU A 143 -44.83 36.59 -4.56
N PHE A 144 -45.68 36.86 -3.57
CA PHE A 144 -47.13 36.60 -3.55
C PHE A 144 -47.56 35.13 -3.59
N GLU A 145 -46.64 34.19 -3.74
CA GLU A 145 -46.86 32.73 -3.73
C GLU A 145 -46.90 32.19 -2.29
N ASN A 146 -47.93 31.41 -1.93
CA ASN A 146 -47.96 30.71 -0.65
C ASN A 146 -47.07 29.46 -0.70
N ARG A 147 -46.16 29.31 0.27
CA ARG A 147 -45.34 28.10 0.44
C ARG A 147 -45.54 27.58 1.86
N ILE A 148 -46.17 26.43 2.01
CA ILE A 148 -46.49 25.87 3.34
C ILE A 148 -45.35 24.94 3.75
N ILE A 149 -44.48 25.44 4.62
CA ILE A 149 -43.26 24.74 5.06
C ILE A 149 -43.55 23.98 6.34
N THR A 150 -43.17 22.70 6.42
CA THR A 150 -43.36 21.86 7.62
C THR A 150 -42.09 21.16 8.09
N ALA A 151 -41.90 21.08 9.41
CA ALA A 151 -40.93 20.21 10.07
C ALA A 151 -41.64 19.16 10.97
N ASP A 152 -42.95 18.97 10.79
CA ASP A 152 -43.76 18.01 11.56
C ASP A 152 -43.79 16.63 10.88
N PRO A 153 -43.42 15.54 11.59
CA PRO A 153 -43.30 14.21 11.00
C PRO A 153 -44.63 13.66 10.45
N GLU A 154 -45.77 13.96 11.08
CA GLU A 154 -47.08 13.53 10.60
C GLU A 154 -47.47 14.21 9.27
N ASN A 155 -47.17 15.50 9.12
CA ASN A 155 -47.41 16.23 7.87
C ASN A 155 -46.49 15.69 6.76
N ILE A 156 -45.24 15.38 7.10
CA ILE A 156 -44.28 14.77 6.18
C ILE A 156 -44.75 13.36 5.76
N LYS A 157 -45.30 12.57 6.69
CA LYS A 157 -45.89 11.25 6.43
C LYS A 157 -47.09 11.33 5.49
N ILE A 158 -47.92 12.37 5.59
CA ILE A 158 -49.01 12.62 4.64
C ILE A 158 -48.46 12.88 3.24
N ILE A 159 -47.47 13.77 3.13
CA ILE A 159 -46.85 14.16 1.86
C ILE A 159 -46.18 12.96 1.18
N LEU A 160 -45.47 12.14 1.96
CA LEU A 160 -44.59 11.10 1.41
C LEU A 160 -45.23 9.72 1.28
N ALA A 161 -46.21 9.38 2.12
CA ALA A 161 -46.75 8.03 2.18
C ALA A 161 -48.28 7.97 2.13
N GLN A 162 -48.99 8.66 3.03
CA GLN A 162 -50.45 8.46 3.16
C GLN A 162 -51.26 9.02 1.98
N GLN A 163 -50.86 10.17 1.44
CA GLN A 163 -51.53 10.82 0.30
C GLN A 163 -50.58 11.02 -0.88
N PHE A 164 -49.71 10.04 -1.14
CA PHE A 164 -48.65 10.15 -2.13
C PHE A 164 -49.13 10.63 -3.52
N GLU A 165 -50.24 10.09 -4.03
CA GLU A 165 -50.80 10.46 -5.35
C GLU A 165 -51.33 11.92 -5.41
N HIS A 166 -51.51 12.57 -4.26
CA HIS A 166 -51.93 13.98 -4.18
C HIS A 166 -50.75 14.96 -4.13
N PHE A 167 -49.51 14.46 -4.05
CA PHE A 167 -48.31 15.29 -3.95
C PHE A 167 -47.29 14.94 -5.03
N GLU A 168 -47.02 15.88 -5.93
CA GLU A 168 -46.07 15.73 -7.03
C GLU A 168 -44.89 16.71 -6.90
N LYS A 169 -43.90 16.66 -7.79
CA LYS A 169 -42.88 17.73 -7.88
C LYS A 169 -43.49 18.99 -8.48
N GLY A 170 -44.38 18.83 -9.46
CA GLY A 170 -45.12 19.91 -10.11
C GLY A 170 -44.35 20.54 -11.28
N PRO A 171 -45.05 21.17 -12.23
CA PRO A 171 -44.48 21.64 -13.50
C PRO A 171 -43.37 22.68 -13.33
N GLU A 172 -43.46 23.53 -12.32
CA GLU A 172 -42.51 24.59 -12.04
C GLU A 172 -41.20 24.06 -11.49
N THR A 173 -41.27 23.05 -10.61
CA THR A 173 -40.09 22.35 -10.10
C THR A 173 -39.43 21.60 -11.25
N ARG A 174 -40.21 20.91 -12.09
CA ARG A 174 -39.66 20.22 -13.27
C ARG A 174 -38.92 21.17 -14.20
N TRP A 175 -39.48 22.34 -14.50
CA TRP A 175 -38.81 23.35 -15.32
C TRP A 175 -37.47 23.81 -14.74
N LEU A 176 -37.39 23.95 -13.42
CA LEU A 176 -36.17 24.38 -12.73
C LEU A 176 -35.06 23.32 -12.75
N PHE A 177 -35.43 22.06 -12.62
CA PHE A 177 -34.51 20.94 -12.54
C PHE A 177 -34.13 20.35 -13.91
N ASN A 178 -34.94 20.60 -14.94
CA ASN A 178 -34.78 20.03 -16.28
C ASN A 178 -33.37 20.21 -16.89
N PRO A 179 -32.68 21.36 -16.77
CA PRO A 179 -31.34 21.48 -17.35
C PRO A 179 -30.29 20.53 -16.76
N LEU A 180 -30.46 20.06 -15.51
CA LEU A 180 -29.52 19.19 -14.81
C LEU A 180 -30.01 17.73 -14.75
N LEU A 181 -31.28 17.52 -14.39
CA LEU A 181 -31.87 16.19 -14.15
C LEU A 181 -32.81 15.74 -15.27
N GLY A 182 -33.07 16.60 -16.25
CA GLY A 182 -33.93 16.29 -17.40
C GLY A 182 -35.29 15.77 -16.99
N THR A 183 -35.64 14.61 -17.54
CA THR A 183 -36.84 13.84 -17.26
C THR A 183 -36.62 12.65 -16.32
N GLY A 184 -35.41 12.47 -15.79
CA GLY A 184 -35.04 11.30 -14.97
C GLY A 184 -35.79 11.15 -13.64
N VAL A 185 -35.55 10.05 -12.95
CA VAL A 185 -36.33 9.58 -11.78
C VAL A 185 -36.56 10.61 -10.66
N PHE A 186 -35.69 11.60 -10.50
CA PHE A 186 -35.82 12.66 -9.49
C PHE A 186 -36.70 13.84 -9.90
N ALA A 187 -36.81 14.09 -11.21
CA ALA A 187 -37.62 15.16 -11.78
C ALA A 187 -38.99 14.66 -12.27
N ALA A 188 -39.13 13.38 -12.60
CA ALA A 188 -40.37 12.80 -13.10
C ALA A 188 -41.52 12.78 -12.06
N ASP A 189 -42.75 12.78 -12.58
CA ASP A 189 -44.02 12.62 -11.86
C ASP A 189 -44.91 11.58 -12.58
N GLY A 190 -45.90 11.03 -11.88
CA GLY A 190 -46.90 10.12 -12.46
C GLY A 190 -46.33 8.85 -13.09
N GLU A 191 -46.84 8.47 -14.26
CA GLU A 191 -46.44 7.26 -14.98
C GLU A 191 -44.98 7.29 -15.44
N LEU A 192 -44.44 8.46 -15.82
CA LEU A 192 -43.03 8.58 -16.19
C LEU A 192 -42.12 8.24 -15.01
N TRP A 193 -42.45 8.72 -13.81
CA TRP A 193 -41.71 8.35 -12.60
C TRP A 193 -41.79 6.86 -12.30
N LYS A 194 -42.97 6.23 -12.47
CA LYS A 194 -43.13 4.78 -12.29
C LYS A 194 -42.27 4.01 -13.29
N PHE A 195 -42.21 4.46 -14.55
CA PHE A 195 -41.38 3.89 -15.60
C PHE A 195 -39.88 3.95 -15.25
N HIS A 196 -39.35 5.13 -14.89
CA HIS A 196 -37.95 5.25 -14.46
C HIS A 196 -37.63 4.34 -13.26
N ARG A 197 -38.56 4.26 -12.30
CA ARG A 197 -38.38 3.44 -11.10
C ARG A 197 -38.49 1.94 -11.37
N SER A 198 -39.34 1.49 -12.30
CA SER A 198 -39.41 0.07 -12.68
C SER A 198 -38.15 -0.38 -13.40
N MET A 199 -37.54 0.50 -14.20
CA MET A 199 -36.30 0.26 -14.94
C MET A 199 -35.09 0.07 -14.01
N THR A 200 -34.97 0.92 -12.98
CA THR A 200 -33.79 0.98 -12.10
C THR A 200 -33.87 0.07 -10.88
N ARG A 201 -35.07 -0.14 -10.31
CA ARG A 201 -35.25 -0.88 -9.06
C ARG A 201 -34.60 -2.28 -9.04
N PRO A 202 -34.72 -3.13 -10.09
CA PRO A 202 -34.12 -4.47 -10.07
C PRO A 202 -32.62 -4.43 -9.80
N PHE A 203 -31.93 -3.42 -10.34
CA PHE A 203 -30.48 -3.30 -10.24
C PHE A 203 -29.99 -3.02 -8.82
N PHE A 204 -30.78 -2.28 -8.02
CA PHE A 204 -30.48 -1.90 -6.63
C PHE A 204 -31.07 -2.85 -5.58
N SER A 205 -31.88 -3.83 -6.00
CA SER A 205 -32.50 -4.80 -5.08
C SER A 205 -31.64 -6.03 -4.78
N ARG A 206 -30.55 -6.25 -5.52
CA ARG A 206 -29.61 -7.35 -5.32
C ARG A 206 -28.31 -6.83 -4.72
N ASP A 207 -27.79 -7.54 -3.72
CA ASP A 207 -26.46 -7.31 -3.20
C ASP A 207 -25.45 -7.95 -4.18
N ARG A 208 -24.61 -7.14 -4.85
CA ARG A 208 -23.63 -7.63 -5.81
C ARG A 208 -22.23 -7.59 -5.22
N ILE A 209 -21.47 -8.66 -5.45
CA ILE A 209 -20.06 -8.77 -5.05
C ILE A 209 -19.22 -7.69 -5.73
N SER A 210 -19.52 -7.37 -7.00
CA SER A 210 -18.80 -6.37 -7.79
C SER A 210 -18.76 -4.97 -7.15
N HIS A 211 -19.75 -4.61 -6.32
CA HIS A 211 -19.73 -3.32 -5.61
C HIS A 211 -18.51 -3.21 -4.68
N PHE A 212 -18.21 -4.27 -3.93
CA PHE A 212 -17.13 -4.27 -2.94
C PHE A 212 -15.76 -4.27 -3.61
N ASP A 213 -15.61 -4.89 -4.79
CA ASP A 213 -14.37 -4.83 -5.57
C ASP A 213 -14.12 -3.44 -6.17
N ILE A 214 -15.18 -2.73 -6.60
CA ILE A 214 -15.11 -1.32 -7.03
C ILE A 214 -14.73 -0.44 -5.84
N PHE A 215 -15.39 -0.60 -4.69
CA PHE A 215 -15.09 0.19 -3.49
C PHE A 215 -13.66 -0.01 -3.00
N ASP A 216 -13.14 -1.25 -3.01
CA ASP A 216 -11.79 -1.54 -2.52
C ASP A 216 -10.71 -0.84 -3.35
N ARG A 217 -10.78 -0.95 -4.69
CA ARG A 217 -9.82 -0.30 -5.59
C ARG A 217 -9.78 1.21 -5.41
N HIS A 218 -10.94 1.86 -5.48
CA HIS A 218 -11.02 3.32 -5.39
C HIS A 218 -10.73 3.82 -3.97
N ALA A 219 -11.12 3.08 -2.94
CA ALA A 219 -10.76 3.43 -1.56
C ALA A 219 -9.25 3.30 -1.35
N GLU A 220 -8.61 2.26 -1.87
CA GLU A 220 -7.15 2.11 -1.76
C GLU A 220 -6.41 3.23 -2.48
N GLU A 221 -6.82 3.60 -3.70
CA GLU A 221 -6.24 4.73 -4.44
C GLU A 221 -6.40 6.06 -3.67
N ALA A 222 -7.60 6.35 -3.19
CA ALA A 222 -7.87 7.55 -2.41
C ALA A 222 -7.05 7.59 -1.11
N LEU A 223 -6.97 6.48 -0.37
CA LEU A 223 -6.20 6.38 0.87
C LEU A 223 -4.70 6.46 0.62
N ASN A 224 -4.19 5.97 -0.51
CA ASN A 224 -2.79 6.12 -0.89
C ASN A 224 -2.43 7.59 -1.14
N LYS A 225 -3.27 8.32 -1.87
CA LYS A 225 -3.10 9.76 -2.11
C LYS A 225 -3.19 10.59 -0.82
N LEU A 226 -4.13 10.23 0.06
CA LEU A 226 -4.22 10.81 1.39
C LEU A 226 -2.92 10.60 2.19
N ALA A 227 -2.42 9.37 2.25
CA ALA A 227 -1.20 9.05 3.00
C ALA A 227 0.04 9.73 2.43
N GLU A 228 0.17 9.81 1.11
CA GLU A 228 1.25 10.52 0.43
C GLU A 228 1.27 12.00 0.83
N ARG A 229 0.14 12.70 0.70
CA ARG A 229 0.05 14.13 1.06
C ARG A 229 0.28 14.38 2.56
N LEU A 230 -0.18 13.47 3.42
CA LEU A 230 0.05 13.59 4.86
C LEU A 230 1.53 13.38 5.24
N ARG A 231 2.27 12.51 4.52
CA ARG A 231 3.72 12.34 4.73
C ARG A 231 4.53 13.58 4.33
N GLU A 232 4.01 14.39 3.42
CA GLU A 232 4.58 15.72 3.10
C GLU A 232 4.36 16.75 4.23
N GLY A 233 3.56 16.42 5.26
CA GLY A 233 3.20 17.33 6.34
C GLY A 233 2.12 18.36 5.96
N VAL A 234 1.36 18.11 4.89
CA VAL A 234 0.34 19.03 4.36
C VAL A 234 -1.06 18.49 4.67
N ALA A 235 -1.95 19.37 5.16
CA ALA A 235 -3.34 19.03 5.41
C ALA A 235 -4.09 18.69 4.11
N VAL A 236 -5.05 17.78 4.18
CA VAL A 236 -5.84 17.30 3.04
C VAL A 236 -7.28 17.76 3.15
N ASP A 237 -7.85 18.29 2.08
CA ASP A 237 -9.30 18.49 1.98
C ASP A 237 -9.99 17.14 1.78
N ILE A 238 -10.56 16.60 2.86
CA ILE A 238 -11.23 15.31 2.82
C ILE A 238 -12.50 15.35 1.96
N GLN A 239 -13.15 16.52 1.82
CA GLN A 239 -14.36 16.67 1.00
C GLN A 239 -14.04 16.47 -0.48
N ASP A 240 -12.93 17.04 -0.96
CA ASP A 240 -12.45 16.81 -2.33
C ASP A 240 -12.06 15.33 -2.55
N LEU A 241 -11.30 14.75 -1.62
CA LEU A 241 -10.86 13.35 -1.71
C LEU A 241 -12.03 12.37 -1.82
N VAL A 242 -13.00 12.45 -0.90
CA VAL A 242 -14.17 11.54 -0.91
C VAL A 242 -15.10 11.86 -2.07
N GLY A 243 -15.12 13.11 -2.55
CA GLY A 243 -15.85 13.52 -3.76
C GLY A 243 -15.27 12.93 -5.05
N ARG A 244 -13.95 12.71 -5.12
CA ARG A 244 -13.28 11.99 -6.21
C ARG A 244 -13.48 10.47 -6.09
N PHE A 245 -13.29 9.91 -4.90
CA PHE A 245 -13.56 8.50 -4.61
C PHE A 245 -14.97 8.07 -5.05
N THR A 246 -15.99 8.81 -4.59
CA THR A 246 -17.40 8.50 -4.93
C THR A 246 -17.75 8.78 -6.39
N LEU A 247 -17.01 9.67 -7.06
CA LEU A 247 -17.21 9.92 -8.49
C LEU A 247 -16.67 8.74 -9.31
N ASP A 248 -15.47 8.27 -8.99
CA ASP A 248 -14.84 7.16 -9.70
C ASP A 248 -15.59 5.85 -9.45
N SER A 249 -15.95 5.56 -8.19
CA SER A 249 -16.78 4.38 -7.86
C SER A 249 -18.16 4.43 -8.50
N ALA A 250 -18.85 5.59 -8.49
CA ALA A 250 -20.18 5.72 -9.08
C ALA A 250 -20.13 5.62 -10.61
N THR A 251 -19.15 6.24 -11.27
CA THR A 251 -19.05 6.18 -12.74
C THR A 251 -18.68 4.78 -13.22
N GLU A 252 -17.79 4.07 -12.52
CA GLU A 252 -17.52 2.66 -12.85
C GLU A 252 -18.73 1.77 -12.61
N PHE A 253 -19.45 1.98 -11.50
CA PHE A 253 -20.68 1.25 -11.21
C PHE A 253 -21.79 1.49 -12.25
N LEU A 254 -21.96 2.75 -12.69
CA LEU A 254 -23.00 3.14 -13.61
C LEU A 254 -22.66 2.76 -15.06
N PHE A 255 -21.41 2.97 -15.48
CA PHE A 255 -20.99 2.93 -16.90
C PHE A 255 -20.01 1.80 -17.23
N GLY A 256 -19.44 1.13 -16.22
CA GLY A 256 -18.34 0.18 -16.40
C GLY A 256 -16.97 0.85 -16.64
N HIS A 257 -16.90 2.18 -16.56
CA HIS A 257 -15.70 2.98 -16.75
C HIS A 257 -15.65 4.10 -15.70
N ASP A 258 -14.55 4.17 -14.95
CA ASP A 258 -14.30 5.32 -14.07
C ASP A 258 -13.80 6.54 -14.88
N VAL A 259 -13.94 7.73 -14.32
CA VAL A 259 -13.48 8.99 -14.92
C VAL A 259 -12.06 9.38 -14.49
N ARG A 260 -11.38 8.52 -13.72
CA ARG A 260 -10.04 8.75 -13.15
C ARG A 260 -9.89 10.11 -12.48
N SER A 261 -10.89 10.56 -11.72
CA SER A 261 -10.80 11.82 -10.99
C SER A 261 -9.77 11.78 -9.86
N LEU A 262 -9.50 10.59 -9.30
CA LEU A 262 -8.42 10.38 -8.34
C LEU A 262 -7.04 10.55 -8.97
N SER A 263 -6.84 10.31 -10.27
CA SER A 263 -5.52 10.41 -10.92
C SER A 263 -4.85 11.79 -10.79
N GLY A 264 -5.64 12.87 -10.71
CA GLY A 264 -5.14 14.23 -10.50
C GLY A 264 -4.49 14.44 -9.12
N SER A 265 -3.81 15.57 -8.93
CA SER A 265 -3.25 15.91 -7.61
C SER A 265 -4.34 16.46 -6.67
N LEU A 266 -4.17 16.25 -5.36
CA LEU A 266 -5.07 16.81 -4.35
C LEU A 266 -4.81 18.31 -4.17
N PRO A 267 -5.85 19.15 -3.93
CA PRO A 267 -5.69 20.59 -3.76
C PRO A 267 -4.76 20.92 -2.59
N TYR A 268 -4.03 22.03 -2.71
CA TYR A 268 -3.19 22.58 -1.65
C TYR A 268 -3.95 23.68 -0.87
N PRO A 269 -3.72 23.79 0.45
CA PRO A 269 -4.23 24.90 1.26
C PRO A 269 -3.84 26.28 0.67
N ASP A 270 -4.67 27.30 0.88
CA ASP A 270 -4.47 28.65 0.33
C ASP A 270 -3.13 29.29 0.74
N ASN A 271 -2.61 28.93 1.91
CA ASN A 271 -1.36 29.43 2.46
C ASN A 271 -0.11 28.63 1.99
N HIS A 272 -0.26 27.61 1.15
CA HIS A 272 0.86 26.75 0.75
C HIS A 272 1.54 27.23 -0.56
N PRO A 273 2.89 27.30 -0.62
CA PRO A 273 3.63 27.81 -1.80
C PRO A 273 3.32 27.05 -3.10
N SER A 274 3.14 25.73 -3.02
CA SER A 274 2.94 24.85 -4.19
C SER A 274 1.59 25.01 -4.89
N ARG A 275 0.63 25.77 -4.32
CA ARG A 275 -0.68 26.02 -4.96
C ARG A 275 -0.53 26.65 -6.35
N ILE A 276 0.43 27.57 -6.52
CA ILE A 276 0.63 28.32 -7.77
C ILE A 276 1.14 27.41 -8.89
N ALA A 277 2.05 26.47 -8.57
CA ALA A 277 2.69 25.59 -9.55
C ALA A 277 1.74 24.50 -10.11
N VAL A 278 0.74 24.09 -9.33
CA VAL A 278 -0.19 22.99 -9.67
C VAL A 278 -1.42 23.48 -10.44
N SER A 279 -1.87 24.72 -10.20
CA SER A 279 -3.13 25.22 -10.78
C SER A 279 -3.14 25.32 -12.31
N THR A 280 -1.98 25.33 -12.97
CA THR A 280 -1.89 25.39 -14.43
C THR A 280 -1.86 24.02 -15.11
N SER A 281 -1.31 22.97 -14.48
CA SER A 281 -1.18 21.64 -15.11
C SER A 281 -2.42 20.75 -14.90
N ASP A 282 -3.07 20.84 -13.73
CA ASP A 282 -4.20 19.95 -13.39
C ASP A 282 -5.56 20.43 -13.92
N VAL A 283 -5.70 21.74 -14.17
CA VAL A 283 -6.90 22.31 -14.82
C VAL A 283 -7.00 21.86 -16.29
N GLU A 284 -5.89 21.47 -16.91
CA GLU A 284 -5.90 20.86 -18.24
C GLU A 284 -6.40 19.41 -18.24
N ASN A 285 -6.37 18.72 -17.07
CA ASN A 285 -6.87 17.36 -16.95
C ASN A 285 -8.41 17.33 -17.06
N PHE A 286 -8.91 16.54 -18.01
CA PHE A 286 -10.33 16.41 -18.32
C PHE A 286 -11.18 16.00 -17.11
N SER A 287 -10.68 15.09 -16.26
CA SER A 287 -11.43 14.58 -15.11
C SER A 287 -11.69 15.64 -14.04
N THR A 288 -10.70 16.51 -13.79
CA THR A 288 -10.83 17.68 -12.90
C THR A 288 -11.86 18.66 -13.43
N ARG A 289 -11.80 19.00 -14.73
CA ARG A 289 -12.77 19.89 -15.39
C ARG A 289 -14.20 19.37 -15.30
N PHE A 290 -14.39 18.06 -15.46
CA PHE A 290 -15.71 17.43 -15.32
C PHE A 290 -16.25 17.58 -13.89
N ALA A 291 -15.46 17.25 -12.86
CA ALA A 291 -15.88 17.32 -11.47
C ALA A 291 -16.27 18.75 -11.03
N GLU A 292 -15.53 19.76 -11.48
CA GLU A 292 -15.82 21.18 -11.23
C GLU A 292 -17.11 21.63 -11.93
N ALA A 293 -17.25 21.33 -13.23
CA ALA A 293 -18.43 21.69 -14.01
C ALA A 293 -19.70 21.03 -13.45
N PHE A 294 -19.62 19.75 -13.07
CA PHE A 294 -20.74 19.02 -12.48
C PHE A 294 -21.18 19.63 -11.14
N SER A 295 -20.22 20.02 -10.29
CA SER A 295 -20.52 20.67 -9.00
C SER A 295 -21.13 22.07 -9.18
N GLU A 296 -20.64 22.83 -10.16
CA GLU A 296 -21.17 24.16 -10.48
C GLU A 296 -22.61 24.10 -11.03
N ALA A 297 -22.91 23.12 -11.88
CA ALA A 297 -24.28 22.90 -12.39
C ALA A 297 -25.28 22.67 -11.25
N GLN A 298 -24.91 21.90 -10.23
CA GLN A 298 -25.72 21.69 -9.03
C GLN A 298 -25.88 22.96 -8.20
N ARG A 299 -24.81 23.75 -8.04
CA ARG A 299 -24.85 25.03 -7.32
C ARG A 299 -25.82 26.00 -7.97
N ILE A 300 -25.81 26.10 -9.30
CA ILE A 300 -26.72 26.95 -10.08
C ILE A 300 -28.17 26.48 -9.91
N THR A 301 -28.45 25.19 -10.10
CA THR A 301 -29.81 24.64 -9.90
C THR A 301 -30.31 24.89 -8.46
N ALA A 302 -29.45 24.69 -7.46
CA ALA A 302 -29.80 24.96 -6.07
C ALA A 302 -30.08 26.46 -5.82
N HIS A 303 -29.32 27.36 -6.43
CA HIS A 303 -29.56 28.80 -6.35
C HIS A 303 -30.90 29.18 -6.98
N ARG A 304 -31.22 28.64 -8.17
CA ARG A 304 -32.52 28.86 -8.83
C ARG A 304 -33.69 28.45 -7.94
N SER A 305 -33.58 27.31 -7.24
CA SER A 305 -34.67 26.77 -6.41
C SER A 305 -35.14 27.74 -5.32
N ARG A 306 -34.26 28.64 -4.84
CA ARG A 306 -34.56 29.66 -3.82
C ARG A 306 -35.50 30.74 -4.34
N TYR A 307 -35.33 31.15 -5.61
CA TYR A 307 -36.17 32.15 -6.27
C TYR A 307 -37.45 31.56 -6.88
N GLY A 308 -37.54 30.22 -6.99
CA GLY A 308 -38.72 29.53 -7.50
C GLY A 308 -38.98 29.87 -8.97
N VAL A 309 -40.24 30.13 -9.33
CA VAL A 309 -40.62 30.45 -10.73
C VAL A 309 -40.00 31.74 -11.28
N HIS A 310 -39.43 32.58 -10.39
CA HIS A 310 -38.89 33.89 -10.73
C HIS A 310 -37.37 33.87 -10.96
N TRP A 311 -36.72 32.70 -10.89
CA TRP A 311 -35.28 32.57 -11.10
C TRP A 311 -34.73 33.24 -12.38
N PRO A 312 -35.45 33.28 -13.54
CA PRO A 312 -34.89 33.91 -14.74
C PRO A 312 -34.66 35.41 -14.61
N LEU A 313 -35.30 36.07 -13.65
CA LEU A 313 -35.05 37.49 -13.37
C LEU A 313 -33.62 37.72 -12.83
N MET A 314 -33.04 36.72 -12.18
CA MET A 314 -31.66 36.77 -11.67
C MET A 314 -30.63 36.41 -12.74
N GLU A 315 -31.05 35.76 -13.82
CA GLU A 315 -30.23 35.30 -14.95
C GLU A 315 -30.78 35.87 -16.28
N PHE A 316 -31.15 37.15 -16.28
CA PHE A 316 -31.98 37.74 -17.32
C PHE A 316 -31.39 37.59 -18.73
N TRP A 317 -30.10 37.85 -18.89
CA TRP A 317 -29.40 37.90 -20.18
C TRP A 317 -28.69 36.59 -20.58
N LYS A 318 -28.26 35.78 -19.61
CA LYS A 318 -27.46 34.58 -19.85
C LYS A 318 -27.87 33.46 -18.92
N ASP A 319 -28.20 32.31 -19.51
CA ASP A 319 -28.42 31.06 -18.79
C ASP A 319 -27.08 30.51 -18.28
N GLN A 320 -26.84 30.61 -16.97
CA GLN A 320 -25.55 30.29 -16.37
C GLN A 320 -25.25 28.79 -16.39
N ILE A 321 -26.29 27.92 -16.43
CA ILE A 321 -26.10 26.47 -16.31
C ILE A 321 -25.62 25.81 -17.60
N LYS A 322 -25.76 26.49 -18.75
CA LYS A 322 -25.47 25.91 -20.07
C LYS A 322 -24.01 25.50 -20.22
N GLU A 323 -23.08 26.35 -19.79
CA GLU A 323 -21.66 26.10 -19.96
C GLU A 323 -21.17 24.90 -19.11
N PRO A 324 -21.47 24.83 -17.80
CA PRO A 324 -21.19 23.64 -17.02
C PRO A 324 -21.82 22.36 -17.60
N MET A 325 -23.09 22.44 -18.04
CA MET A 325 -23.78 21.29 -18.64
C MET A 325 -23.21 20.87 -20.00
N ARG A 326 -22.56 21.76 -20.75
CA ARG A 326 -21.86 21.40 -22.00
C ARG A 326 -20.71 20.43 -21.69
N ILE A 327 -19.88 20.75 -20.70
CA ILE A 327 -18.75 19.91 -20.26
C ILE A 327 -19.24 18.57 -19.73
N VAL A 328 -20.33 18.58 -18.95
CA VAL A 328 -20.92 17.34 -18.41
C VAL A 328 -21.43 16.44 -19.54
N LYS A 329 -22.09 17.02 -20.56
CA LYS A 329 -22.59 16.27 -21.71
C LYS A 329 -21.49 15.69 -22.60
N GLU A 330 -20.36 16.38 -22.76
CA GLU A 330 -19.20 15.89 -23.52
C GLU A 330 -18.69 14.53 -23.03
N LEU A 331 -18.89 14.21 -21.74
CA LEU A 331 -18.56 12.89 -21.19
C LEU A 331 -19.69 11.87 -21.37
N ILE A 332 -20.92 12.23 -21.02
CA ILE A 332 -22.02 11.27 -20.90
C ILE A 332 -22.55 10.86 -22.28
N GLU A 333 -22.60 11.78 -23.24
CA GLU A 333 -23.22 11.55 -24.54
C GLU A 333 -22.54 10.44 -25.34
N PRO A 334 -21.19 10.39 -25.48
CA PRO A 334 -20.50 9.29 -26.14
C PRO A 334 -20.71 7.93 -25.47
N ILE A 335 -20.77 7.89 -24.13
CA ILE A 335 -20.94 6.65 -23.35
C ILE A 335 -22.32 6.03 -23.63
N VAL A 336 -23.37 6.85 -23.65
CA VAL A 336 -24.74 6.40 -23.93
C VAL A 336 -24.88 5.95 -25.38
N GLU A 337 -24.33 6.71 -26.33
CA GLU A 337 -24.35 6.35 -27.75
C GLU A 337 -23.64 5.02 -28.02
N GLU A 338 -22.48 4.80 -27.40
CA GLU A 338 -21.75 3.54 -27.53
C GLU A 338 -22.53 2.35 -26.95
N ALA A 339 -23.18 2.53 -25.80
CA ALA A 339 -23.97 1.47 -25.16
C ALA A 339 -25.16 1.04 -26.04
N VAL A 340 -25.89 2.00 -26.61
CA VAL A 340 -27.00 1.71 -27.55
C VAL A 340 -26.46 1.05 -28.83
N LYS A 341 -25.33 1.53 -29.37
CA LYS A 341 -24.70 0.91 -30.54
C LYS A 341 -24.28 -0.53 -30.27
N LYS A 342 -23.73 -0.83 -29.09
CA LYS A 342 -23.38 -2.20 -28.66
C LYS A 342 -24.62 -3.10 -28.60
N LYS A 343 -25.75 -2.63 -28.08
CA LYS A 343 -27.03 -3.37 -28.10
C LYS A 343 -27.47 -3.68 -29.54
N GLN A 344 -27.45 -2.68 -30.42
CA GLN A 344 -27.83 -2.85 -31.83
C GLN A 344 -26.93 -3.86 -32.56
N LEU A 345 -25.62 -3.82 -32.30
CA LEU A 345 -24.66 -4.79 -32.84
C LEU A 345 -24.89 -6.21 -32.29
N ARG A 346 -25.16 -6.35 -30.99
CA ARG A 346 -25.52 -7.65 -30.37
C ARG A 346 -26.82 -8.21 -30.98
N ALA A 347 -27.81 -7.37 -31.22
CA ALA A 347 -29.06 -7.78 -31.88
C ALA A 347 -28.85 -8.19 -33.35
N ALA A 348 -27.91 -7.55 -34.07
CA ALA A 348 -27.58 -7.88 -35.45
C ALA A 348 -26.73 -9.15 -35.61
N ALA A 349 -25.99 -9.56 -34.57
CA ALA A 349 -25.04 -10.69 -34.64
C ALA A 349 -25.67 -12.10 -34.52
N GLY A 350 -26.97 -12.22 -34.21
CA GLY A 350 -27.65 -13.51 -34.04
C GLY A 350 -27.24 -14.27 -32.77
N ALA A 351 -28.10 -15.20 -32.33
CA ALA A 351 -28.11 -15.86 -31.02
C ALA A 351 -26.94 -16.85 -30.74
N GLY A 352 -25.69 -16.39 -30.87
CA GLY A 352 -24.47 -17.15 -30.58
C GLY A 352 -23.53 -16.53 -29.55
N PHE A 353 -23.85 -15.35 -28.99
CA PHE A 353 -23.08 -14.80 -27.86
C PHE A 353 -23.61 -15.37 -26.54
N GLU A 354 -22.73 -16.07 -25.83
CA GLU A 354 -22.98 -16.59 -24.48
C GLU A 354 -23.67 -15.53 -23.61
N LYS A 355 -24.78 -15.92 -22.98
CA LYS A 355 -25.36 -15.15 -21.88
C LYS A 355 -24.28 -15.03 -20.80
N ARG A 356 -23.64 -13.86 -20.69
CA ARG A 356 -22.95 -13.51 -19.44
C ARG A 356 -23.98 -13.51 -18.33
N ASP A 357 -23.59 -14.01 -17.16
CA ASP A 357 -24.44 -14.00 -15.98
C ASP A 357 -25.04 -12.61 -15.75
N GLU A 358 -26.35 -12.55 -15.51
CA GLU A 358 -27.11 -11.31 -15.23
C GLU A 358 -26.55 -10.51 -14.03
N GLU A 359 -25.63 -11.11 -13.26
CA GLU A 359 -24.99 -10.54 -12.09
C GLU A 359 -23.84 -9.56 -12.42
N GLU A 360 -23.21 -9.67 -13.60
CA GLU A 360 -21.98 -8.89 -13.97
C GLU A 360 -22.20 -7.66 -14.86
N GLY A 361 -23.42 -7.40 -15.36
CA GLY A 361 -23.69 -6.25 -16.25
C GLY A 361 -23.71 -4.89 -15.54
N THR A 362 -23.34 -3.82 -16.25
CA THR A 362 -23.41 -2.41 -15.74
C THR A 362 -24.86 -1.92 -15.63
N LEU A 363 -25.10 -0.86 -14.86
CA LEU A 363 -26.45 -0.28 -14.80
C LEU A 363 -26.89 0.26 -16.16
N LEU A 364 -25.99 0.88 -16.91
CA LEU A 364 -26.27 1.38 -18.25
C LEU A 364 -26.70 0.26 -19.20
N GLU A 365 -26.03 -0.89 -19.19
CA GLU A 365 -26.44 -2.05 -20.00
C GLU A 365 -27.86 -2.51 -19.64
N ASN A 366 -28.22 -2.48 -18.36
CA ASN A 366 -29.57 -2.81 -17.91
C ASN A 366 -30.61 -1.78 -18.37
N LEU A 367 -30.29 -0.48 -18.31
CA LEU A 367 -31.19 0.59 -18.80
C LEU A 367 -31.41 0.50 -20.31
N VAL A 368 -30.34 0.23 -21.07
CA VAL A 368 -30.37 0.11 -22.53
C VAL A 368 -31.20 -1.10 -22.97
N ASN A 369 -31.36 -2.13 -22.15
CA ASN A 369 -32.27 -3.24 -22.45
C ASN A 369 -33.75 -2.83 -22.41
N GLU A 370 -34.10 -1.81 -21.62
CA GLU A 370 -35.47 -1.36 -21.39
C GLU A 370 -35.91 -0.25 -22.35
N THR A 371 -34.99 0.61 -22.81
CA THR A 371 -35.28 1.69 -23.77
C THR A 371 -34.08 2.01 -24.67
N ASP A 372 -34.36 2.42 -25.92
CA ASP A 372 -33.37 2.92 -26.88
C ASP A 372 -33.42 4.46 -27.03
N ASP A 373 -34.25 5.14 -26.21
CA ASP A 373 -34.36 6.59 -26.21
C ASP A 373 -33.15 7.22 -25.51
N LEU A 374 -32.26 7.83 -26.30
CA LEU A 374 -31.03 8.47 -25.83
C LEU A 374 -31.29 9.59 -24.83
N GLU A 375 -32.39 10.33 -24.94
CA GLU A 375 -32.71 11.42 -24.02
C GLU A 375 -33.12 10.88 -22.66
N ILE A 376 -33.98 9.85 -22.63
CA ILE A 376 -34.38 9.16 -21.40
C ILE A 376 -33.18 8.52 -20.71
N LEU A 377 -32.31 7.82 -21.46
CA LEU A 377 -31.11 7.18 -20.92
C LEU A 377 -30.15 8.20 -20.32
N ARG A 378 -29.86 9.29 -21.03
CA ARG A 378 -28.99 10.38 -20.57
C ARG A 378 -29.53 11.01 -19.29
N ASP A 379 -30.82 11.34 -19.27
CA ASP A 379 -31.46 12.02 -18.15
C ASP A 379 -31.52 11.14 -16.90
N GLU A 380 -31.73 9.83 -17.08
CA GLU A 380 -31.71 8.85 -15.98
C GLU A 380 -30.30 8.66 -15.41
N ILE A 381 -29.31 8.46 -16.27
CA ILE A 381 -27.89 8.37 -15.88
C ILE A 381 -27.45 9.61 -15.11
N MET A 382 -27.77 10.80 -15.61
CA MET A 382 -27.45 12.06 -14.96
C MET A 382 -28.07 12.14 -13.57
N SER A 383 -29.33 11.71 -13.44
CA SER A 383 -30.01 11.65 -12.15
C SER A 383 -29.31 10.68 -11.18
N LEU A 384 -28.92 9.50 -11.65
CA LEU A 384 -28.27 8.49 -10.82
C LEU A 384 -26.83 8.86 -10.44
N LEU A 385 -26.10 9.58 -11.30
CA LEU A 385 -24.76 10.08 -11.01
C LEU A 385 -24.78 11.12 -9.87
N VAL A 386 -25.74 12.06 -9.88
CA VAL A 386 -25.95 13.00 -8.77
C VAL A 386 -26.29 12.25 -7.47
N ALA A 387 -27.07 11.16 -7.58
CA ALA A 387 -27.43 10.34 -6.44
C ALA A 387 -26.21 9.63 -5.82
N GLY A 388 -25.42 8.93 -6.65
CA GLY A 388 -24.32 8.08 -6.21
C GLY A 388 -23.12 8.88 -5.68
N ARG A 389 -22.77 9.99 -6.34
CA ARG A 389 -21.60 10.79 -5.97
C ARG A 389 -21.84 11.65 -4.73
N ASP A 390 -22.64 12.71 -4.86
CA ASP A 390 -22.64 13.81 -3.88
C ASP A 390 -23.28 13.40 -2.55
N THR A 391 -24.19 12.42 -2.56
CA THR A 391 -24.85 12.01 -1.32
C THR A 391 -23.93 11.19 -0.41
N THR A 392 -23.17 10.24 -0.97
CA THR A 392 -22.16 9.49 -0.22
C THR A 392 -20.97 10.37 0.16
N ALA A 393 -20.49 11.23 -0.76
CA ALA A 393 -19.39 12.15 -0.49
C ALA A 393 -19.69 13.09 0.70
N SER A 394 -20.90 13.67 0.70
CA SER A 394 -21.38 14.51 1.79
C SER A 394 -21.45 13.75 3.11
N THR A 395 -21.98 12.51 3.09
CA THR A 395 -22.04 11.64 4.27
C THR A 395 -20.64 11.40 4.84
N LEU A 396 -19.69 10.97 4.01
CA LEU A 396 -18.30 10.73 4.42
C LEU A 396 -17.63 11.99 4.97
N THR A 397 -17.84 13.14 4.32
CA THR A 397 -17.31 14.44 4.76
C THR A 397 -17.76 14.76 6.18
N PHE A 398 -19.06 14.69 6.46
CA PHE A 398 -19.58 15.00 7.79
C PHE A 398 -19.23 13.92 8.81
N VAL A 399 -19.17 12.63 8.44
CA VAL A 399 -18.77 11.56 9.39
C VAL A 399 -17.32 11.78 9.82
N ILE A 400 -16.40 12.02 8.88
CA ILE A 400 -14.99 12.24 9.20
C ILE A 400 -14.80 13.52 10.03
N TYR A 401 -15.55 14.58 9.74
CA TYR A 401 -15.61 15.78 10.59
C TYR A 401 -16.05 15.44 12.02
N MET A 402 -17.13 14.64 12.18
CA MET A 402 -17.61 14.23 13.49
C MET A 402 -16.61 13.35 14.24
N LEU A 403 -15.92 12.45 13.55
CA LEU A 403 -14.86 11.63 14.15
C LEU A 403 -13.66 12.47 14.60
N ALA A 404 -13.34 13.56 13.89
CA ALA A 404 -12.29 14.48 14.27
C ALA A 404 -12.66 15.32 15.51
N GLU A 405 -13.93 15.72 15.64
CA GLU A 405 -14.44 16.44 16.82
C GLU A 405 -14.69 15.54 18.04
N HIS A 406 -14.81 14.22 17.82
CA HIS A 406 -15.08 13.22 18.85
C HIS A 406 -14.07 12.06 18.83
N PRO A 407 -12.81 12.30 19.27
CA PRO A 407 -11.75 11.27 19.28
C PRO A 407 -12.13 10.00 20.06
N GLU A 408 -12.97 10.12 21.09
CA GLU A 408 -13.51 8.99 21.85
C GLU A 408 -14.40 8.07 21.00
N VAL A 409 -15.22 8.65 20.13
CA VAL A 409 -16.06 7.90 19.18
C VAL A 409 -15.19 7.28 18.10
N LEU A 410 -14.20 8.01 17.59
CA LEU A 410 -13.23 7.48 16.63
C LEU A 410 -12.50 6.26 17.20
N LYS A 411 -11.99 6.36 18.43
CA LYS A 411 -11.28 5.25 19.08
C LYS A 411 -12.18 4.01 19.21
N ARG A 412 -13.40 4.16 19.73
CA ARG A 412 -14.35 3.05 19.89
C ARG A 412 -14.78 2.46 18.54
N LEU A 413 -14.99 3.30 17.53
CA LEU A 413 -15.33 2.83 16.19
C LEU A 413 -14.17 2.06 15.56
N ARG A 414 -12.94 2.56 15.72
CA ARG A 414 -11.74 1.85 15.28
C ARG A 414 -11.57 0.53 16.03
N GLU A 415 -11.86 0.45 17.32
CA GLU A 415 -11.85 -0.81 18.07
C GLU A 415 -12.83 -1.83 17.46
N GLU A 416 -14.07 -1.44 17.14
CA GLU A 416 -15.04 -2.32 16.45
C GLU A 416 -14.51 -2.78 15.08
N VAL A 417 -13.93 -1.87 14.29
CA VAL A 417 -13.32 -2.19 12.98
C VAL A 417 -12.22 -3.24 13.12
N ILE A 418 -11.29 -3.03 14.05
CA ILE A 418 -10.15 -3.93 14.25
C ILE A 418 -10.59 -5.28 14.84
N GLU A 419 -11.57 -5.29 15.74
CA GLU A 419 -12.10 -6.52 16.33
C GLU A 419 -12.86 -7.38 15.31
N LYS A 420 -13.73 -6.77 14.50
CA LYS A 420 -14.60 -7.51 13.57
C LYS A 420 -13.91 -7.90 12.27
N ILE A 421 -13.10 -7.00 11.71
CA ILE A 421 -12.54 -7.18 10.37
C ILE A 421 -11.05 -7.48 10.43
N GLY A 422 -10.35 -6.98 11.45
CA GLY A 422 -8.91 -7.02 11.56
C GLY A 422 -8.24 -5.78 10.96
N PRO A 423 -6.91 -5.64 11.10
CA PRO A 423 -6.21 -4.41 10.76
C PRO A 423 -6.06 -4.15 9.25
N ASN A 424 -6.30 -5.14 8.37
CA ASN A 424 -5.95 -5.00 6.95
C ASN A 424 -6.85 -5.76 5.97
N ARG A 425 -7.64 -6.73 6.44
CA ARG A 425 -8.60 -7.45 5.59
C ARG A 425 -9.63 -6.46 5.06
N ARG A 426 -9.99 -6.54 3.78
CA ARG A 426 -11.09 -5.75 3.25
C ARG A 426 -12.42 -6.19 3.89
N PRO A 427 -13.35 -5.27 4.18
CA PRO A 427 -14.70 -5.65 4.64
C PRO A 427 -15.45 -6.40 3.53
N GLU A 428 -16.17 -7.45 3.91
CA GLU A 428 -17.17 -8.11 3.09
C GLU A 428 -18.58 -7.68 3.52
N TYR A 429 -19.59 -8.05 2.74
CA TYR A 429 -20.97 -7.60 2.97
C TYR A 429 -21.50 -8.02 4.34
N ASP A 430 -21.25 -9.26 4.77
CA ASP A 430 -21.73 -9.76 6.06
C ASP A 430 -21.00 -9.12 7.25
N ASP A 431 -19.75 -8.68 7.07
CA ASP A 431 -19.02 -7.95 8.11
C ASP A 431 -19.75 -6.64 8.45
N LEU A 432 -20.09 -5.86 7.41
CA LEU A 432 -20.70 -4.54 7.58
C LEU A 432 -22.09 -4.62 8.24
N LYS A 433 -22.81 -5.74 8.06
CA LYS A 433 -24.10 -5.96 8.73
C LYS A 433 -23.96 -6.09 10.25
N GLU A 434 -22.88 -6.71 10.71
CA GLU A 434 -22.63 -6.96 12.13
C GLU A 434 -22.02 -5.75 12.87
N MET A 435 -21.55 -4.74 12.14
CA MET A 435 -20.95 -3.51 12.68
C MET A 435 -22.02 -2.49 13.12
N LYS A 436 -22.69 -2.79 14.24
CA LYS A 436 -23.78 -1.98 14.78
C LYS A 436 -23.32 -0.58 15.20
N TYR A 437 -22.11 -0.43 15.74
CA TYR A 437 -21.61 0.87 16.18
C TYR A 437 -21.23 1.76 14.98
N LEU A 438 -20.57 1.22 13.95
CA LEU A 438 -20.37 1.90 12.66
C LEU A 438 -21.68 2.43 12.10
N ARG A 439 -22.73 1.60 12.08
CA ARG A 439 -24.05 2.02 11.61
C ARG A 439 -24.66 3.13 12.46
N ALA A 440 -24.49 3.06 13.78
CA ALA A 440 -24.94 4.09 14.71
C ALA A 440 -24.22 5.43 14.49
N VAL A 441 -22.91 5.41 14.24
CA VAL A 441 -22.10 6.62 13.94
C VAL A 441 -22.57 7.28 12.64
N ILE A 442 -22.79 6.50 11.59
CA ILE A 442 -23.30 7.03 10.31
C ILE A 442 -24.71 7.62 10.51
N ASN A 443 -25.60 6.90 11.21
CA ASN A 443 -26.98 7.37 11.43
C ASN A 443 -27.04 8.65 12.27
N GLU A 444 -26.25 8.74 13.34
CA GLU A 444 -26.19 9.95 14.18
C GLU A 444 -25.59 11.13 13.41
N THR A 445 -24.62 10.87 12.54
CA THR A 445 -24.12 11.89 11.61
C THR A 445 -25.22 12.34 10.65
N LEU A 446 -25.96 11.42 10.04
CA LEU A 446 -27.06 11.75 9.13
C LEU A 446 -28.25 12.43 9.83
N ARG A 447 -28.41 12.25 11.15
CA ARG A 447 -29.38 13.02 11.95
C ARG A 447 -28.91 14.47 12.11
N LEU A 448 -27.64 14.65 12.47
CA LEU A 448 -27.02 15.96 12.69
C LEU A 448 -26.47 16.65 11.44
N TYR A 449 -26.49 16.00 10.28
CA TYR A 449 -26.16 16.54 8.96
C TYR A 449 -26.87 15.69 7.89
N PRO A 450 -28.22 15.79 7.78
CA PRO A 450 -28.95 15.05 6.76
C PRO A 450 -28.57 15.61 5.39
N VAL A 451 -27.92 14.78 4.59
CA VAL A 451 -27.34 15.11 3.28
C VAL A 451 -28.32 15.89 2.40
N VAL A 452 -29.62 15.55 2.41
CA VAL A 452 -30.67 16.33 1.74
C VAL A 452 -31.58 17.00 2.80
N PRO A 453 -31.26 18.23 3.23
CA PRO A 453 -31.88 18.85 4.40
C PRO A 453 -33.28 19.42 4.14
N PHE A 454 -33.57 19.76 2.88
CA PHE A 454 -34.83 20.33 2.42
C PHE A 454 -35.35 19.59 1.20
N ASN A 455 -36.65 19.34 1.17
CA ASN A 455 -37.33 18.76 0.03
C ASN A 455 -38.62 19.51 -0.27
N ILE A 456 -39.07 19.45 -1.52
CA ILE A 456 -40.25 20.16 -1.98
C ILE A 456 -41.18 19.21 -2.72
N ARG A 457 -42.47 19.33 -2.43
CA ARG A 457 -43.59 18.77 -3.20
C ARG A 457 -44.63 19.87 -3.46
N GLN A 458 -45.60 19.57 -4.31
CA GLN A 458 -46.73 20.42 -4.62
C GLN A 458 -48.01 19.62 -4.50
N SER A 459 -49.01 20.17 -3.81
CA SER A 459 -50.34 19.57 -3.73
C SER A 459 -51.02 19.63 -5.09
N LYS A 460 -51.58 18.51 -5.56
CA LYS A 460 -52.40 18.46 -6.77
C LYS A 460 -53.84 18.89 -6.46
N ASN A 461 -54.36 18.39 -5.35
CA ASN A 461 -55.70 18.67 -4.84
C ASN A 461 -55.61 19.39 -3.48
N ALA A 462 -56.69 20.09 -3.10
CA ALA A 462 -56.78 20.64 -1.75
C ALA A 462 -56.82 19.49 -0.71
N THR A 463 -56.14 19.65 0.41
CA THR A 463 -56.07 18.63 1.45
C THR A 463 -56.07 19.22 2.86
N LEU A 464 -56.30 18.38 3.85
CA LEU A 464 -56.31 18.72 5.27
C LEU A 464 -55.17 18.00 5.98
N TRP A 465 -54.39 18.75 6.75
CA TRP A 465 -53.39 18.20 7.65
C TRP A 465 -53.93 18.16 9.08
N PRO A 466 -53.62 17.11 9.86
CA PRO A 466 -54.17 16.94 11.20
C PRO A 466 -53.71 18.06 12.15
N ALA A 467 -54.53 18.35 13.15
CA ALA A 467 -54.17 19.26 14.21
C ALA A 467 -53.09 18.64 15.11
N LYS A 468 -52.22 19.48 15.68
CA LYS A 468 -51.17 19.05 16.61
C LYS A 468 -51.73 18.55 17.94
N GLU A 469 -52.80 19.17 18.44
CA GLU A 469 -53.44 18.80 19.70
C GLU A 469 -54.70 17.95 19.46
N PRO A 470 -54.96 16.93 20.30
CA PRO A 470 -56.20 16.16 20.25
C PRO A 470 -57.43 17.07 20.33
N GLY A 471 -58.30 17.02 19.32
CA GLY A 471 -59.51 17.85 19.23
C GLY A 471 -59.33 19.22 18.54
N GLY A 472 -58.12 19.57 18.10
CA GLY A 472 -57.87 20.79 17.33
C GLY A 472 -58.42 20.74 15.89
N LYS A 473 -58.60 21.92 15.28
CA LYS A 473 -59.03 22.03 13.87
C LYS A 473 -57.90 21.66 12.90
N PRO A 474 -58.17 20.90 11.83
CA PRO A 474 -57.15 20.55 10.84
C PRO A 474 -56.66 21.78 10.08
N MET A 475 -55.46 21.72 9.52
CA MET A 475 -54.89 22.77 8.69
C MET A 475 -55.27 22.58 7.22
N TYR A 476 -55.79 23.62 6.57
CA TYR A 476 -56.15 23.60 5.16
C TYR A 476 -54.95 23.91 4.26
N ILE A 477 -54.70 23.01 3.31
CA ILE A 477 -53.67 23.10 2.28
C ILE A 477 -54.36 23.26 0.93
N PRO A 478 -54.27 24.42 0.27
CA PRO A 478 -54.91 24.62 -1.03
C PRO A 478 -54.31 23.71 -2.10
N ALA A 479 -55.06 23.47 -3.18
CA ALA A 479 -54.52 22.84 -4.39
C ALA A 479 -53.41 23.71 -5.01
N ASN A 480 -52.50 23.08 -5.76
CA ASN A 480 -51.36 23.72 -6.43
C ASN A 480 -50.47 24.53 -5.48
N THR A 481 -50.36 24.10 -4.22
CA THR A 481 -49.54 24.78 -3.21
C THR A 481 -48.24 24.01 -2.99
N ARG A 482 -47.11 24.72 -3.01
CA ARG A 482 -45.83 24.13 -2.65
C ARG A 482 -45.79 23.83 -1.16
N THR A 483 -45.38 22.61 -0.83
CA THR A 483 -45.26 22.09 0.53
C THR A 483 -43.81 21.67 0.82
N PRO A 484 -42.87 22.62 1.00
CA PRO A 484 -41.52 22.26 1.41
C PRO A 484 -41.53 21.59 2.79
N TYR A 485 -40.64 20.65 3.00
CA TYR A 485 -40.40 20.10 4.33
C TYR A 485 -38.91 20.03 4.63
N THR A 486 -38.58 20.17 5.91
CA THR A 486 -37.20 20.18 6.40
C THR A 486 -36.91 19.00 7.30
N VAL A 487 -36.04 18.13 6.81
CA VAL A 487 -35.51 16.99 7.58
C VAL A 487 -34.48 17.50 8.60
N PHE A 488 -33.74 18.55 8.25
CA PHE A 488 -32.74 19.19 9.10
C PHE A 488 -33.32 19.68 10.44
N VAL A 489 -34.38 20.50 10.42
CA VAL A 489 -34.98 20.99 11.66
C VAL A 489 -35.63 19.84 12.43
N MET A 490 -36.37 18.96 11.73
CA MET A 490 -37.03 17.81 12.34
C MET A 490 -36.06 16.89 13.11
N HIS A 491 -34.88 16.63 12.56
CA HIS A 491 -33.88 15.76 13.19
C HIS A 491 -33.19 16.35 14.42
N ARG A 492 -33.37 17.66 14.68
CA ARG A 492 -32.76 18.41 15.80
C ARG A 492 -33.77 18.89 16.83
N ARG A 493 -35.04 18.56 16.64
CA ARG A 493 -36.14 18.91 17.54
C ARG A 493 -36.02 18.20 18.87
N LYS A 494 -35.92 18.97 19.96
CA LYS A 494 -35.82 18.44 21.33
C LYS A 494 -37.06 17.67 21.78
N ASP A 495 -38.24 18.03 21.26
CA ASP A 495 -39.48 17.33 21.54
C ASP A 495 -39.56 15.94 20.88
N LEU A 496 -38.77 15.70 19.81
CA LEU A 496 -38.71 14.41 19.12
C LEU A 496 -37.52 13.55 19.56
N TRP A 497 -36.39 14.17 19.89
CA TRP A 497 -35.11 13.48 20.12
C TRP A 497 -34.55 13.61 21.55
N GLY A 498 -35.22 14.35 22.43
CA GLY A 498 -34.79 14.60 23.80
C GLY A 498 -34.01 15.90 24.00
N PRO A 499 -33.67 16.26 25.26
CA PRO A 499 -32.99 17.52 25.57
C PRO A 499 -31.58 17.63 24.94
N ASP A 500 -30.94 16.49 24.70
CA ASP A 500 -29.61 16.33 24.10
C ASP A 500 -29.66 16.23 22.56
N ALA A 501 -30.78 16.58 21.91
CA ALA A 501 -30.95 16.47 20.45
C ALA A 501 -29.91 17.21 19.60
N LEU A 502 -29.12 18.13 20.16
CA LEU A 502 -28.07 18.84 19.43
C LEU A 502 -26.67 18.25 19.65
N GLU A 503 -26.53 17.34 20.61
CA GLU A 503 -25.29 16.63 20.90
C GLU A 503 -25.12 15.44 19.94
N PHE A 504 -23.87 15.12 19.61
CA PHE A 504 -23.53 13.96 18.81
C PHE A 504 -23.26 12.77 19.71
N ASP A 505 -24.17 11.80 19.68
CA ASP A 505 -24.05 10.60 20.49
C ASP A 505 -24.58 9.39 19.71
N PRO A 506 -23.66 8.58 19.12
CA PRO A 506 -24.04 7.37 18.39
C PRO A 506 -24.82 6.36 19.24
N ASP A 507 -24.63 6.30 20.57
CA ASP A 507 -25.33 5.34 21.42
C ASP A 507 -26.84 5.58 21.46
N ARG A 508 -27.32 6.74 20.99
CA ARG A 508 -28.75 7.03 20.78
C ARG A 508 -29.46 6.00 19.89
N PHE A 509 -28.71 5.36 18.98
CA PHE A 509 -29.21 4.31 18.11
C PHE A 509 -29.02 2.89 18.68
N LEU A 510 -28.46 2.75 19.88
CA LEU A 510 -28.11 1.46 20.50
C LEU A 510 -28.72 1.28 21.88
N ASP A 511 -29.00 2.37 22.60
CA ASP A 511 -29.51 2.36 23.97
C ASP A 511 -31.03 2.54 24.07
N SER A 512 -31.52 2.76 25.29
CA SER A 512 -32.95 2.96 25.59
C SER A 512 -33.63 4.10 24.80
N ARG A 513 -32.88 5.10 24.32
CA ARG A 513 -33.39 6.22 23.52
C ARG A 513 -33.93 5.77 22.16
N LEU A 514 -33.33 4.74 21.56
CA LEU A 514 -33.82 4.14 20.32
C LEU A 514 -35.29 3.73 20.47
N HIS A 515 -35.59 2.96 21.52
CA HIS A 515 -36.92 2.44 21.81
C HIS A 515 -37.89 3.50 22.34
N LYS A 516 -37.36 4.55 22.98
CA LYS A 516 -38.17 5.66 23.50
C LYS A 516 -38.64 6.63 22.40
N TYR A 517 -37.76 6.99 21.47
CA TYR A 517 -38.00 8.06 20.51
C TYR A 517 -38.24 7.55 19.08
N LEU A 518 -37.35 6.69 18.57
CA LEU A 518 -37.33 6.34 17.15
C LEU A 518 -38.21 5.13 16.81
N THR A 519 -38.12 4.03 17.58
CA THR A 519 -38.94 2.82 17.32
C THR A 519 -40.45 3.11 17.28
N PRO A 520 -41.03 3.92 18.19
CA PRO A 520 -42.46 4.23 18.16
C PRO A 520 -42.86 5.19 17.03
N ASN A 521 -41.92 6.01 16.55
CA ASN A 521 -42.16 6.96 15.47
C ASN A 521 -41.00 7.00 14.45
N PRO A 522 -40.92 6.03 13.52
CA PRO A 522 -39.83 5.97 12.55
C PRO A 522 -39.74 7.20 11.62
N PHE A 523 -40.83 7.96 11.46
CA PHE A 523 -40.89 9.13 10.59
C PHE A 523 -40.11 10.35 11.10
N ILE A 524 -39.57 10.30 12.33
CA ILE A 524 -38.68 11.35 12.85
C ILE A 524 -37.24 11.24 12.30
N PHE A 525 -36.87 10.13 11.64
CA PHE A 525 -35.55 9.90 11.04
C PHE A 525 -35.67 9.51 9.56
N LEU A 526 -35.36 10.44 8.65
CA LEU A 526 -35.60 10.35 7.20
C LEU A 526 -34.37 10.72 6.36
N PRO A 527 -33.18 10.17 6.62
CA PRO A 527 -31.98 10.53 5.87
C PRO A 527 -32.04 10.13 4.38
N PHE A 528 -32.81 9.08 4.04
CA PHE A 528 -33.02 8.58 2.68
C PHE A 528 -34.44 8.85 2.15
N ASN A 529 -35.15 9.81 2.76
CA ASN A 529 -36.57 10.07 2.53
C ASN A 529 -37.46 8.89 3.00
N ALA A 530 -38.75 8.87 2.62
CA ALA A 530 -39.68 7.78 2.95
C ALA A 530 -40.77 7.60 1.88
N GLY A 531 -41.57 6.55 2.04
CA GLY A 531 -42.71 6.25 1.18
C GLY A 531 -42.29 5.74 -0.21
N PRO A 532 -43.17 5.81 -1.23
CA PRO A 532 -42.90 5.26 -2.56
C PRO A 532 -41.68 5.89 -3.25
N ARG A 533 -41.22 7.08 -2.83
CA ARG A 533 -40.02 7.77 -3.34
C ARG A 533 -38.78 7.64 -2.43
N ILE A 534 -38.75 6.67 -1.51
CA ILE A 534 -37.53 6.34 -0.74
C ILE A 534 -36.35 6.08 -1.68
N CYS A 535 -35.14 6.45 -1.26
CA CYS A 535 -33.92 6.29 -2.06
C CYS A 535 -33.74 4.85 -2.54
N LEU A 536 -33.53 4.66 -3.85
CA LEU A 536 -33.26 3.34 -4.43
C LEU A 536 -31.85 2.84 -4.03
N GLY A 537 -30.87 3.72 -4.02
CA GLY A 537 -29.48 3.41 -3.66
C GLY A 537 -29.18 3.45 -2.16
N GLN A 538 -30.18 3.33 -1.28
CA GLN A 538 -29.96 3.44 0.17
C GLN A 538 -28.91 2.43 0.66
N GLN A 539 -29.02 1.16 0.29
CA GLN A 539 -28.04 0.14 0.72
C GLN A 539 -26.67 0.35 0.09
N PHE A 540 -26.63 0.76 -1.19
CA PHE A 540 -25.40 1.12 -1.87
C PHE A 540 -24.65 2.22 -1.12
N ALA A 541 -25.32 3.32 -0.78
CA ALA A 541 -24.72 4.45 -0.07
C ALA A 541 -24.21 4.05 1.33
N TYR A 542 -24.97 3.24 2.07
CA TYR A 542 -24.52 2.74 3.37
C TYR A 542 -23.30 1.82 3.24
N ASN A 543 -23.28 0.92 2.26
CA ASN A 543 -22.17 0.00 2.05
C ASN A 543 -20.92 0.76 1.61
N GLU A 544 -21.04 1.67 0.64
CA GLU A 544 -19.93 2.49 0.14
C GLU A 544 -19.31 3.36 1.26
N ALA A 545 -20.15 4.06 2.04
CA ALA A 545 -19.67 4.86 3.15
C ALA A 545 -19.01 4.01 4.25
N SER A 546 -19.64 2.88 4.61
CA SER A 546 -19.13 1.97 5.63
C SER A 546 -17.80 1.36 5.19
N PHE A 547 -17.70 0.93 3.93
CA PHE A 547 -16.50 0.36 3.34
C PHE A 547 -15.34 1.35 3.42
N PHE A 548 -15.54 2.58 2.94
CA PHE A 548 -14.50 3.61 2.98
C PHE A 548 -14.06 3.93 4.42
N LEU A 549 -15.01 4.08 5.35
CA LEU A 549 -14.71 4.35 6.76
C LEU A 549 -13.92 3.22 7.42
N VAL A 550 -14.27 1.96 7.14
CA VAL A 550 -13.50 0.79 7.62
C VAL A 550 -12.06 0.86 7.12
N ARG A 551 -11.85 1.07 5.81
CA ARG A 551 -10.49 1.12 5.23
C ARG A 551 -9.69 2.32 5.77
N LEU A 552 -10.34 3.47 5.93
CA LEU A 552 -9.75 4.66 6.55
C LEU A 552 -9.32 4.37 7.99
N LEU A 553 -10.19 3.77 8.81
CA LEU A 553 -9.94 3.46 10.22
C LEU A 553 -9.10 2.19 10.43
N GLN A 554 -8.78 1.42 9.39
CA GLN A 554 -7.68 0.45 9.44
C GLN A 554 -6.34 1.19 9.34
N ARG A 555 -6.25 2.17 8.44
CA ARG A 555 -5.01 2.88 8.09
C ARG A 555 -4.63 4.03 9.01
N PHE A 556 -5.58 4.77 9.57
CA PHE A 556 -5.33 5.98 10.36
C PHE A 556 -5.94 5.89 11.76
N ASP A 557 -5.18 6.20 12.82
CA ASP A 557 -5.62 6.09 14.22
C ASP A 557 -6.14 7.40 14.83
N SER A 558 -5.95 8.52 14.13
CA SER A 558 -6.38 9.84 14.58
C SER A 558 -6.69 10.74 13.39
N VAL A 559 -7.63 11.65 13.59
CA VAL A 559 -8.02 12.69 12.62
C VAL A 559 -8.15 14.00 13.37
N LYS A 560 -7.62 15.09 12.80
CA LYS A 560 -7.71 16.45 13.36
C LYS A 560 -8.06 17.44 12.27
N VAL A 561 -9.02 18.34 12.53
CA VAL A 561 -9.35 19.45 11.64
C VAL A 561 -8.32 20.56 11.75
N GLU A 562 -7.73 20.96 10.61
CA GLU A 562 -6.73 22.04 10.52
C GLU A 562 -7.39 23.36 10.10
N VAL A 563 -7.86 24.13 11.08
CA VAL A 563 -8.60 25.38 10.86
C VAL A 563 -7.77 26.45 10.12
N ASP A 564 -6.44 26.41 10.27
CA ASP A 564 -5.55 27.37 9.61
C ASP A 564 -5.43 27.16 8.10
N ALA A 565 -5.78 25.96 7.59
CA ALA A 565 -5.77 25.65 6.17
C ALA A 565 -6.96 26.24 5.39
N PHE A 566 -8.04 26.63 6.07
CA PHE A 566 -9.22 27.24 5.46
C PHE A 566 -8.95 28.66 4.97
N LYS A 567 -9.57 29.05 3.85
CA LYS A 567 -9.69 30.45 3.41
C LYS A 567 -10.25 31.33 4.50
N GLU A 568 -9.70 32.54 4.65
CA GLU A 568 -10.16 33.52 5.64
C GLU A 568 -11.68 33.78 5.54
N SER A 569 -12.20 33.89 4.31
CA SER A 569 -13.65 34.08 4.06
C SER A 569 -14.53 32.85 4.40
N ALA A 570 -13.94 31.67 4.50
CA ALA A 570 -14.60 30.41 4.80
C ALA A 570 -14.52 30.02 6.28
N ARG A 571 -13.61 30.62 7.06
CA ARG A 571 -13.52 30.43 8.51
C ARG A 571 -14.82 30.85 9.21
N VAL A 572 -15.13 30.15 10.30
CA VAL A 572 -16.32 30.41 11.11
C VAL A 572 -16.23 31.82 11.72
N PRO A 573 -17.25 32.69 11.55
CA PRO A 573 -17.23 34.03 12.13
C PRO A 573 -17.13 33.98 13.66
N GLU A 574 -16.33 34.85 14.26
CA GLU A 574 -16.13 34.91 15.72
C GLU A 574 -17.46 35.07 16.49
N ALA A 575 -18.38 35.86 15.93
CA ALA A 575 -19.75 36.03 16.45
C ALA A 575 -20.56 34.73 16.61
N TRP A 576 -20.18 33.61 15.98
CA TRP A 576 -20.86 32.33 16.20
C TRP A 576 -20.56 31.76 17.59
N ARG A 577 -19.38 32.01 18.15
CA ARG A 577 -19.01 31.57 19.51
C ARG A 577 -19.88 32.22 20.58
N GLU A 578 -20.42 33.40 20.29
CA GLU A 578 -21.27 34.19 21.20
C GLU A 578 -22.77 33.83 21.09
N ASP A 579 -23.17 32.94 20.16
CA ASP A 579 -24.59 32.63 19.91
C ASP A 579 -25.19 31.75 21.02
N THR A 580 -25.86 32.33 22.00
CA THR A 580 -26.43 31.59 23.14
C THR A 580 -27.65 30.72 22.80
N LYS A 581 -28.20 30.81 21.58
CA LYS A 581 -29.42 30.08 21.20
C LYS A 581 -29.09 28.73 20.54
N ASN A 582 -28.03 28.68 19.75
CA ASN A 582 -27.65 27.48 19.00
C ASN A 582 -26.28 26.95 19.46
N ILE A 583 -26.29 26.06 20.46
CA ILE A 583 -25.07 25.43 21.03
C ILE A 583 -24.22 24.75 19.95
N ARG A 584 -24.85 24.17 18.92
CA ARG A 584 -24.10 23.55 17.82
C ARG A 584 -23.32 24.60 17.05
N LYS A 585 -23.98 25.69 16.65
CA LYS A 585 -23.35 26.83 15.94
C LYS A 585 -22.14 27.40 16.70
N GLN A 586 -22.17 27.41 18.03
CA GLN A 586 -21.03 27.85 18.86
C GLN A 586 -19.79 26.95 18.73
N ARG A 587 -19.99 25.64 18.58
CA ARG A 587 -18.91 24.63 18.57
C ARG A 587 -18.36 24.34 17.18
N GLU A 588 -19.04 24.79 16.12
CA GLU A 588 -18.61 24.46 14.76
C GLU A 588 -17.26 25.05 14.40
N LYS A 589 -16.40 24.23 13.80
CA LYS A 589 -15.16 24.65 13.14
C LYS A 589 -15.32 24.85 11.63
N ILE A 590 -16.44 24.37 11.09
CA ILE A 590 -16.78 24.41 9.67
C ILE A 590 -18.01 25.29 9.40
N ARG A 591 -18.17 25.75 8.16
CA ARG A 591 -19.39 26.44 7.71
C ARG A 591 -20.20 25.52 6.80
N PRO A 592 -21.18 24.76 7.34
CA PRO A 592 -22.00 23.90 6.51
C PRO A 592 -22.92 24.77 5.64
N LYS A 593 -23.02 24.39 4.36
CA LYS A 593 -23.83 25.03 3.34
C LYS A 593 -24.67 23.96 2.63
N THR A 594 -25.58 24.43 1.78
CA THR A 594 -26.48 23.56 1.02
C THR A 594 -26.49 23.94 -0.45
N HIS A 595 -26.18 22.98 -1.33
CA HIS A 595 -26.71 22.95 -2.69
C HIS A 595 -27.97 22.06 -2.68
N LEU A 596 -28.09 21.14 -3.64
CA LEU A 596 -29.02 20.01 -3.56
C LEU A 596 -28.72 19.11 -2.37
N THR A 597 -27.44 18.89 -2.05
CA THR A 597 -26.98 18.22 -0.84
C THR A 597 -26.22 19.18 0.08
N MET A 598 -25.90 18.73 1.29
CA MET A 598 -25.06 19.46 2.24
C MET A 598 -23.59 19.38 1.84
N TYR A 599 -22.85 20.45 2.05
CA TYR A 599 -21.39 20.49 1.87
C TYR A 599 -20.77 21.48 2.86
N VAL A 600 -19.46 21.50 2.95
CA VAL A 600 -18.70 22.47 3.73
C VAL A 600 -18.08 23.52 2.81
N GLN A 601 -18.29 24.79 3.14
CA GLN A 601 -17.68 25.89 2.42
C GLN A 601 -16.15 25.80 2.52
N ASP A 602 -15.48 25.69 1.36
CA ASP A 602 -14.02 25.55 1.23
C ASP A 602 -13.43 24.19 1.67
N GLY A 603 -14.26 23.16 1.82
CA GLY A 603 -13.81 21.81 2.15
C GLY A 603 -13.66 21.56 3.65
N VAL A 604 -13.10 20.39 4.00
CA VAL A 604 -12.76 20.04 5.39
C VAL A 604 -11.30 19.58 5.41
N TRP A 605 -10.42 20.49 5.83
CA TRP A 605 -8.99 20.25 5.87
C TRP A 605 -8.61 19.46 7.12
N VAL A 606 -7.95 18.31 6.94
CA VAL A 606 -7.58 17.42 8.04
C VAL A 606 -6.12 16.98 7.98
N SER A 607 -5.53 16.76 9.15
CA SER A 607 -4.34 15.95 9.34
C SER A 607 -4.72 14.61 9.97
N MET A 608 -4.01 13.53 9.61
CA MET A 608 -4.23 12.20 10.18
C MET A 608 -2.88 11.53 10.45
N LYS A 609 -2.87 10.63 11.44
CA LYS A 609 -1.68 9.81 11.75
C LYS A 609 -1.85 8.41 11.16
N GLU A 610 -0.98 8.07 10.20
CA GLU A 610 -0.94 6.74 9.59
C GLU A 610 -0.41 5.73 10.61
N VAL A 611 -1.13 4.64 10.81
CA VAL A 611 -0.67 3.50 11.60
C VAL A 611 0.40 2.80 10.79
N SER A 612 1.57 2.54 11.40
CA SER A 612 2.66 1.76 10.79
C SER A 612 2.08 0.52 10.11
N ARG A 613 1.99 0.56 8.77
CA ARG A 613 1.39 -0.49 7.95
C ARG A 613 2.24 -1.74 8.14
N THR A 614 1.70 -2.63 8.93
CA THR A 614 2.19 -3.99 9.04
C THR A 614 1.04 -4.90 8.71
N LEU A 615 0.91 -5.25 7.45
CA LEU A 615 1.21 -6.65 7.21
C LEU A 615 1.77 -6.93 5.84
N THR A 616 2.90 -7.58 5.98
CA THR A 616 3.45 -8.48 5.01
C THR A 616 2.96 -9.87 5.38
N ASN A 617 2.61 -10.68 4.37
CA ASN A 617 2.21 -12.07 4.62
C ASN A 617 3.38 -12.87 5.22
N LEU A 618 4.61 -12.47 4.89
CA LEU A 618 5.80 -13.16 5.31
C LEU A 618 6.96 -12.18 5.53
N TRP A 619 7.84 -12.47 6.48
CA TRP A 619 9.12 -11.76 6.59
C TRP A 619 10.33 -12.64 6.42
N THR A 620 11.36 -12.02 5.91
CA THR A 620 12.72 -12.52 5.94
C THR A 620 13.58 -11.53 6.72
N THR A 621 14.19 -12.00 7.80
CA THR A 621 15.20 -11.22 8.54
C THR A 621 16.57 -11.56 7.97
N GLY A 622 17.26 -10.56 7.43
CA GLY A 622 18.50 -10.73 6.66
C GLY A 622 18.24 -10.76 5.14
N GLY A 623 18.65 -9.69 4.46
CA GLY A 623 18.73 -9.59 3.01
C GLY A 623 20.01 -10.18 2.45
N GLY A 624 20.46 -11.31 3.00
CA GLY A 624 21.66 -12.02 2.56
C GLY A 624 21.44 -12.91 1.33
N THR A 625 22.44 -13.73 1.01
CA THR A 625 22.44 -14.61 -0.18
C THR A 625 21.19 -15.48 -0.27
N ALA A 626 20.87 -16.24 0.78
CA ALA A 626 19.68 -17.10 0.82
C ALA A 626 18.39 -16.29 0.94
N GLY A 627 18.39 -15.22 1.76
CA GLY A 627 17.20 -14.42 2.06
C GLY A 627 16.63 -13.69 0.85
N LEU A 628 17.47 -13.09 0.01
CA LEU A 628 17.01 -12.42 -1.22
C LEU A 628 16.59 -13.41 -2.30
N THR A 629 17.31 -14.53 -2.44
CA THR A 629 16.89 -15.61 -3.34
C THR A 629 15.49 -16.10 -2.97
N LEU A 630 15.27 -16.39 -1.70
CA LEU A 630 13.99 -16.82 -1.18
C LEU A 630 12.89 -15.78 -1.39
N ALA A 631 13.13 -14.53 -0.99
CA ALA A 631 12.13 -13.46 -1.11
C ALA A 631 11.73 -13.20 -2.57
N ALA A 632 12.70 -13.18 -3.49
CA ALA A 632 12.45 -13.01 -4.91
C ALA A 632 11.61 -14.16 -5.50
N ARG A 633 11.85 -15.40 -5.08
CA ARG A 633 11.06 -16.55 -5.51
C ARG A 633 9.65 -16.53 -4.92
N LEU A 634 9.49 -16.24 -3.63
CA LEU A 634 8.17 -16.18 -2.99
C LEU A 634 7.26 -15.12 -3.63
N THR A 635 7.83 -13.96 -3.97
CA THR A 635 7.09 -12.83 -4.56
C THR A 635 6.76 -12.99 -6.05
N GLU A 636 7.18 -14.09 -6.68
CA GLU A 636 6.66 -14.49 -8.00
C GLU A 636 5.15 -14.76 -7.95
N ASP A 637 4.63 -15.21 -6.80
CA ASP A 637 3.19 -15.25 -6.53
C ASP A 637 2.74 -13.89 -5.99
N THR A 638 1.91 -13.18 -6.76
CA THR A 638 1.39 -11.85 -6.41
C THR A 638 0.51 -11.84 -5.17
N LYS A 639 0.04 -13.00 -4.70
CA LYS A 639 -0.70 -13.16 -3.43
C LYS A 639 0.22 -13.19 -2.21
N ILE A 640 1.51 -13.41 -2.40
CA ILE A 640 2.51 -13.44 -1.33
C ILE A 640 3.22 -12.10 -1.30
N SER A 641 3.01 -11.34 -0.22
CA SER A 641 3.79 -10.15 0.08
C SER A 641 4.92 -10.50 1.06
N VAL A 642 6.15 -10.11 0.72
CA VAL A 642 7.37 -10.34 1.50
C VAL A 642 8.01 -9.00 1.88
N LEU A 643 8.49 -8.91 3.13
CA LEU A 643 9.31 -7.80 3.62
C LEU A 643 10.62 -8.39 4.12
N VAL A 644 11.71 -7.93 3.52
CA VAL A 644 13.07 -8.21 3.94
C VAL A 644 13.52 -7.11 4.89
N LEU A 645 14.00 -7.47 6.08
CA LEU A 645 14.70 -6.54 6.97
C LEU A 645 16.21 -6.77 6.81
N GLU A 646 16.94 -5.80 6.27
CA GLU A 646 18.39 -5.87 6.09
C GLU A 646 19.10 -4.82 6.94
N ALA A 647 20.10 -5.25 7.71
CA ALA A 647 20.83 -4.42 8.66
C ALA A 647 21.79 -3.42 8.01
N GLY A 648 22.29 -3.74 6.82
CA GLY A 648 23.16 -2.89 6.01
C GLY A 648 22.41 -2.05 4.97
N GLU A 649 23.18 -1.24 4.26
CA GLU A 649 22.68 -0.38 3.17
C GLU A 649 22.60 -1.16 1.84
N GLU A 650 21.95 -0.57 0.82
CA GLU A 650 21.73 -1.21 -0.49
C GLU A 650 23.01 -1.42 -1.31
N ASN A 651 23.83 -0.37 -1.46
CA ASN A 651 25.13 -0.34 -2.14
C ASN A 651 25.22 -1.04 -3.52
N LEU A 652 24.13 -1.07 -4.29
CA LEU A 652 24.04 -1.84 -5.55
C LEU A 652 25.09 -1.46 -6.60
N ASN A 653 25.45 -0.17 -6.68
CA ASN A 653 26.36 0.36 -7.69
C ASN A 653 27.77 0.67 -7.13
N ASP A 654 28.08 0.22 -5.92
CA ASP A 654 29.35 0.53 -5.26
C ASP A 654 30.54 -0.17 -5.95
N PRO A 655 31.55 0.58 -6.47
CA PRO A 655 32.75 0.01 -7.05
C PRO A 655 33.56 -0.90 -6.11
N LEU A 656 33.52 -0.66 -4.80
CA LEU A 656 34.19 -1.52 -3.80
C LEU A 656 33.58 -2.92 -3.73
N ILE A 657 32.31 -3.07 -4.13
CA ILE A 657 31.62 -4.35 -4.22
C ILE A 657 31.74 -4.91 -5.63
N ASN A 658 31.46 -4.09 -6.65
CA ASN A 658 31.21 -4.57 -8.01
C ASN A 658 32.48 -4.87 -8.82
N HIS A 659 33.57 -4.15 -8.59
CA HIS A 659 34.81 -4.40 -9.31
C HIS A 659 35.46 -5.69 -8.78
N VAL A 660 35.75 -6.64 -9.67
CA VAL A 660 36.20 -7.99 -9.28
C VAL A 660 37.43 -7.88 -8.37
N GLY A 661 38.51 -7.23 -8.82
CA GLY A 661 39.75 -7.13 -8.03
C GLY A 661 39.66 -6.25 -6.76
N MET A 662 38.49 -5.71 -6.41
CA MET A 662 38.26 -5.04 -5.12
C MET A 662 37.81 -6.00 -4.01
N PHE A 663 37.71 -7.31 -4.26
CA PHE A 663 37.43 -8.29 -3.20
C PHE A 663 38.37 -8.10 -1.99
N GLY A 664 37.86 -8.37 -0.80
CA GLY A 664 38.60 -8.17 0.46
C GLY A 664 38.65 -6.72 0.96
N HIS A 665 38.49 -5.69 0.12
CA HIS A 665 38.59 -4.28 0.54
C HIS A 665 37.41 -3.79 1.39
N THR A 666 36.32 -4.55 1.44
CA THR A 666 35.14 -4.29 2.28
C THR A 666 35.23 -4.95 3.66
N LEU A 667 36.16 -5.89 3.86
CA LEU A 667 36.34 -6.57 5.15
C LEU A 667 36.86 -5.60 6.21
N GLY A 668 36.32 -5.69 7.43
CA GLY A 668 36.68 -4.81 8.55
C GLY A 668 36.09 -3.40 8.49
N LYS A 669 35.34 -3.05 7.44
CA LYS A 669 34.67 -1.75 7.28
C LYS A 669 33.21 -1.84 7.75
N LYS A 670 32.84 -1.07 8.77
CA LYS A 670 31.52 -1.15 9.43
C LYS A 670 30.33 -0.82 8.52
N GLU A 671 30.61 -0.15 7.40
CA GLU A 671 29.65 0.17 6.34
C GLU A 671 29.20 -1.07 5.55
N TYR A 672 30.02 -2.14 5.53
CA TYR A 672 29.79 -3.35 4.74
C TYR A 672 29.86 -4.64 5.55
N ASP A 673 30.58 -4.63 6.67
CA ASP A 673 30.95 -5.78 7.49
C ASP A 673 30.42 -5.59 8.91
N TRP A 674 29.99 -6.70 9.51
CA TRP A 674 29.69 -6.77 10.94
C TRP A 674 30.95 -6.65 11.82
N CYS A 675 32.14 -6.81 11.25
CA CYS A 675 33.44 -6.70 11.94
C CYS A 675 33.54 -7.62 13.17
N ILE A 676 33.03 -8.84 13.02
CA ILE A 676 33.02 -9.87 14.07
C ILE A 676 34.44 -10.44 14.22
N ALA A 677 34.81 -10.86 15.43
CA ALA A 677 36.02 -11.64 15.72
C ALA A 677 35.66 -12.89 16.52
N THR A 678 36.49 -13.93 16.44
CA THR A 678 36.41 -15.08 17.34
C THR A 678 36.74 -14.66 18.77
N VAL A 679 36.30 -15.44 19.76
CA VAL A 679 36.91 -15.38 21.10
C VAL A 679 38.36 -15.92 21.06
N PRO A 680 39.18 -15.70 22.10
CA PRO A 680 40.51 -16.29 22.18
C PRO A 680 40.46 -17.82 22.08
N GLN A 681 41.16 -18.38 21.10
CA GLN A 681 41.08 -19.80 20.79
C GLN A 681 42.06 -20.62 21.65
N VAL A 682 41.52 -21.44 22.56
CA VAL A 682 42.30 -22.19 23.56
C VAL A 682 43.34 -23.12 22.92
N ASN A 683 43.00 -23.80 21.82
CA ASN A 683 43.90 -24.74 21.16
C ASN A 683 44.76 -24.09 20.05
N ALA A 684 44.63 -22.79 19.85
CA ALA A 684 45.37 -21.99 18.88
C ALA A 684 46.09 -20.81 19.57
N ASN A 685 46.79 -21.10 20.67
CA ASN A 685 47.63 -20.15 21.42
C ASN A 685 46.91 -18.87 21.89
N GLY A 686 45.59 -18.91 22.06
CA GLY A 686 44.80 -17.73 22.44
C GLY A 686 44.60 -16.73 21.29
N THR A 687 44.86 -17.13 20.05
CA THR A 687 44.67 -16.28 18.87
C THR A 687 43.21 -15.89 18.69
N GLU A 688 42.97 -14.61 18.42
CA GLU A 688 41.67 -14.08 17.98
C GLU A 688 41.75 -13.76 16.50
N THR A 689 40.78 -14.23 15.72
CA THR A 689 40.78 -14.06 14.26
C THR A 689 39.55 -13.25 13.82
N PRO A 690 39.69 -12.27 12.92
CA PRO A 690 38.56 -11.62 12.27
C PRO A 690 37.67 -12.64 11.55
N TRP A 691 36.37 -12.59 11.85
CA TRP A 691 35.36 -13.50 11.31
C TRP A 691 34.27 -12.72 10.58
N SER A 692 34.71 -11.92 9.60
CA SER A 692 33.91 -10.98 8.82
C SER A 692 32.63 -11.58 8.24
N ARG A 693 31.56 -10.78 8.26
CA ARG A 693 30.26 -11.16 7.73
C ARG A 693 29.52 -9.96 7.12
N GLY A 694 28.91 -10.15 5.95
CA GLY A 694 28.28 -9.06 5.21
C GLY A 694 27.13 -8.42 5.98
N ARG A 695 27.20 -7.09 6.08
CA ARG A 695 26.21 -6.16 6.61
C ARG A 695 25.89 -5.15 5.50
N VAL A 696 25.27 -5.64 4.44
CA VAL A 696 24.90 -4.93 3.22
C VAL A 696 23.84 -5.77 2.53
N LEU A 697 22.97 -5.16 1.72
CA LEU A 697 22.03 -5.91 0.90
C LEU A 697 22.79 -6.87 -0.02
N GLY A 698 22.41 -8.15 0.01
CA GLY A 698 23.11 -9.26 -0.62
C GLY A 698 24.01 -10.04 0.35
N GLY A 699 24.24 -9.50 1.56
CA GLY A 699 25.03 -10.09 2.63
C GLY A 699 26.41 -10.49 2.16
N SER A 700 26.85 -11.68 2.53
CA SER A 700 28.18 -12.20 2.20
C SER A 700 28.48 -12.30 0.71
N SER A 701 27.46 -12.44 -0.16
CA SER A 701 27.69 -12.49 -1.61
C SER A 701 28.24 -11.18 -2.18
N ALA A 702 28.01 -10.06 -1.49
CA ALA A 702 28.56 -8.75 -1.83
C ALA A 702 30.03 -8.56 -1.35
N LEU A 703 30.48 -9.34 -0.36
CA LEU A 703 31.82 -9.22 0.24
C LEU A 703 32.77 -10.36 -0.15
N ASN A 704 32.24 -11.51 -0.57
CA ASN A 704 33.02 -12.71 -0.80
C ASN A 704 34.07 -12.54 -1.91
N PHE A 705 34.89 -13.56 -2.08
CA PHE A 705 35.97 -13.61 -3.06
C PHE A 705 35.49 -14.12 -4.43
N MET A 706 34.16 -14.21 -4.62
CA MET A 706 33.43 -14.65 -5.83
C MET A 706 33.72 -16.07 -6.31
N THR A 707 34.52 -16.84 -5.58
CA THR A 707 34.96 -18.19 -5.95
C THR A 707 33.78 -19.16 -6.06
N TRP A 708 33.65 -19.87 -7.19
CA TRP A 708 32.51 -20.74 -7.44
C TRP A 708 32.91 -22.19 -7.72
N ASN A 709 32.43 -23.10 -6.88
CA ASN A 709 32.49 -24.54 -7.11
C ASN A 709 31.28 -25.24 -6.48
N LYS A 710 31.03 -26.50 -6.88
CA LYS A 710 30.05 -27.36 -6.20
C LYS A 710 30.78 -28.44 -5.37
N PRO A 711 30.17 -28.91 -4.28
CA PRO A 711 30.77 -29.95 -3.45
C PRO A 711 30.76 -31.32 -4.15
N SER A 712 31.35 -32.31 -3.49
CA SER A 712 31.19 -33.72 -3.88
C SER A 712 29.75 -34.18 -3.66
N ARG A 713 29.27 -35.12 -4.48
CA ARG A 713 27.95 -35.74 -4.28
C ARG A 713 27.82 -36.35 -2.88
N GLU A 714 28.86 -37.05 -2.44
CA GLU A 714 28.92 -37.77 -1.17
C GLU A 714 28.72 -36.85 0.04
N ASP A 715 29.17 -35.59 -0.05
CA ASP A 715 29.05 -34.59 1.00
C ASP A 715 27.59 -34.11 1.16
N VAL A 716 26.87 -33.91 0.05
CA VAL A 716 25.47 -33.48 0.09
C VAL A 716 24.57 -34.66 0.48
N ASP A 717 24.81 -35.84 -0.07
CA ASP A 717 24.08 -37.07 0.29
C ASP A 717 24.29 -37.48 1.76
N ALA A 718 25.33 -36.97 2.41
CA ALA A 718 25.52 -37.14 3.85
C ALA A 718 24.43 -36.45 4.68
N TRP A 719 23.86 -35.34 4.21
CA TRP A 719 22.81 -34.63 4.94
C TRP A 719 21.56 -35.51 5.09
N GLU A 720 21.16 -36.19 4.02
CA GLU A 720 20.05 -37.15 4.03
C GLU A 720 20.33 -38.34 4.95
N LYS A 721 21.55 -38.89 4.93
CA LYS A 721 21.95 -40.00 5.81
C LYS A 721 21.88 -39.66 7.29
N LEU A 722 22.03 -38.38 7.67
CA LEU A 722 21.90 -37.91 9.05
C LEU A 722 20.43 -37.79 9.50
N GLY A 723 19.47 -38.10 8.63
CA GLY A 723 18.03 -38.10 8.91
C GLY A 723 17.25 -36.99 8.21
N ASN A 724 17.85 -36.32 7.21
CA ASN A 724 17.22 -35.21 6.50
C ASN A 724 16.69 -35.63 5.12
N GLU A 725 15.63 -36.43 5.12
CA GLU A 725 14.99 -36.92 3.89
C GLU A 725 14.74 -35.79 2.88
N GLY A 726 15.14 -36.02 1.63
CA GLY A 726 14.99 -35.08 0.53
C GLY A 726 16.08 -33.99 0.46
N TRP A 727 17.08 -33.99 1.34
CA TRP A 727 18.27 -33.12 1.24
C TRP A 727 19.47 -33.91 0.74
N ASN A 728 19.47 -34.19 -0.56
CA ASN A 728 20.47 -34.99 -1.26
C ASN A 728 21.00 -34.25 -2.51
N TRP A 729 22.05 -34.80 -3.13
CA TRP A 729 22.73 -34.18 -4.27
C TRP A 729 21.80 -33.91 -5.44
N ASP A 730 20.93 -34.86 -5.81
CA ASP A 730 20.12 -34.73 -7.03
C ASP A 730 19.13 -33.56 -6.91
N ARG A 731 18.55 -33.36 -5.71
CA ARG A 731 17.72 -32.19 -5.44
C ARG A 731 18.56 -30.92 -5.42
N PHE A 732 19.68 -30.91 -4.71
CA PHE A 732 20.56 -29.75 -4.64
C PHE A 732 21.00 -29.30 -6.04
N ASP A 733 21.47 -30.21 -6.90
CA ASP A 733 21.95 -29.90 -8.23
C ASP A 733 20.84 -29.32 -9.12
N LYS A 734 19.62 -29.88 -9.06
CA LYS A 734 18.44 -29.33 -9.74
C LYS A 734 18.22 -27.85 -9.39
N TYR A 735 18.28 -27.51 -8.10
CA TYR A 735 18.11 -26.11 -7.68
C TYR A 735 19.31 -25.23 -8.01
N MET A 736 20.52 -25.78 -8.03
CA MET A 736 21.68 -25.03 -8.49
C MET A 736 21.61 -24.68 -9.97
N GLN A 737 21.08 -25.57 -10.82
CA GLN A 737 20.80 -25.27 -12.22
C GLN A 737 19.75 -24.16 -12.38
N ARG A 738 18.78 -24.07 -11.45
CA ARG A 738 17.78 -22.98 -11.40
C ARG A 738 18.36 -21.66 -10.90
N ALA A 739 19.33 -21.71 -9.98
CA ALA A 739 19.90 -20.53 -9.35
C ALA A 739 20.92 -19.81 -10.24
N THR A 740 21.64 -20.56 -11.09
CA THR A 740 22.86 -20.07 -11.76
C THR A 740 22.84 -20.24 -13.27
N THR A 741 23.55 -19.35 -13.96
CA THR A 741 23.91 -19.48 -15.37
C THR A 741 25.43 -19.50 -15.47
N TYR A 742 26.00 -20.66 -15.81
CA TYR A 742 27.41 -20.76 -16.17
C TYR A 742 27.61 -20.41 -17.63
N THR A 743 28.43 -19.39 -17.88
CA THR A 743 28.86 -18.97 -19.21
C THR A 743 30.29 -19.43 -19.47
N PRO A 744 30.49 -20.37 -20.42
CA PRO A 744 31.80 -20.71 -20.96
C PRO A 744 32.62 -19.49 -21.42
N PRO A 745 33.94 -19.51 -21.29
CA PRO A 745 34.78 -18.47 -21.90
C PRO A 745 34.67 -18.49 -23.44
N ILE A 746 34.56 -17.32 -24.07
CA ILE A 746 34.50 -17.18 -25.54
C ILE A 746 35.87 -17.55 -26.13
N LEU A 747 35.93 -18.67 -26.84
CA LEU A 747 37.19 -19.32 -27.27
C LEU A 747 37.97 -18.54 -28.36
N SER A 748 37.35 -17.56 -29.03
CA SER A 748 37.95 -16.77 -30.12
C SER A 748 38.65 -15.48 -29.67
N GLU A 749 38.35 -14.96 -28.48
CA GLU A 749 38.76 -13.59 -28.07
C GLU A 749 39.84 -13.55 -26.97
N VAL A 750 40.23 -14.70 -26.41
CA VAL A 750 41.18 -14.74 -25.29
C VAL A 750 42.37 -15.65 -25.60
N GLU A 751 43.39 -15.14 -26.30
CA GLU A 751 44.68 -15.84 -26.48
C GLU A 751 45.34 -16.20 -25.13
N HIS A 752 45.04 -15.43 -24.07
CA HIS A 752 45.58 -15.61 -22.71
C HIS A 752 44.94 -16.77 -21.92
N THR A 753 43.74 -17.26 -22.28
CA THR A 753 43.15 -18.47 -21.67
C THR A 753 43.69 -19.76 -22.30
N ARG A 754 44.33 -19.66 -23.49
CA ARG A 754 44.92 -20.81 -24.19
C ARG A 754 46.29 -21.20 -23.64
N ARG A 755 47.07 -20.28 -23.05
CA ARG A 755 48.39 -20.65 -22.50
C ARG A 755 48.21 -21.50 -21.23
N GLY A 756 48.77 -22.71 -21.24
CA GLY A 756 48.92 -23.56 -20.04
C GLY A 756 47.66 -24.25 -19.49
N THR A 757 46.46 -24.04 -20.05
CA THR A 757 45.27 -24.80 -19.59
C THR A 757 45.25 -26.21 -20.17
N PRO A 758 45.20 -27.28 -19.34
CA PRO A 758 45.10 -28.66 -19.81
C PRO A 758 43.88 -28.90 -20.69
N ASP A 759 44.00 -29.70 -21.75
CA ASP A 759 42.90 -29.99 -22.68
C ASP A 759 41.68 -30.61 -21.99
N ALA A 760 41.90 -31.43 -20.96
CA ALA A 760 40.83 -31.99 -20.15
C ALA A 760 39.95 -30.91 -19.49
N ILE A 761 40.53 -29.79 -19.05
CA ILE A 761 39.78 -28.66 -18.47
C ILE A 761 39.00 -27.92 -19.57
N ARG A 762 39.58 -27.81 -20.77
CA ARG A 762 38.94 -27.10 -21.90
C ARG A 762 37.65 -27.78 -22.35
N GLU A 763 37.62 -29.12 -22.38
CA GLU A 763 36.42 -29.87 -22.73
C GLU A 763 35.29 -29.70 -21.71
N LEU A 764 35.62 -29.59 -20.41
CA LEU A 764 34.63 -29.36 -19.35
C LEU A 764 33.94 -28.00 -19.46
N TRP A 765 34.60 -27.01 -20.06
CA TRP A 765 34.08 -25.65 -20.18
C TRP A 765 33.20 -25.38 -21.39
N LYS A 766 33.02 -26.33 -22.31
CA LYS A 766 32.23 -26.09 -23.54
C LYS A 766 30.71 -26.11 -23.33
N ARG A 767 30.24 -26.48 -22.14
CA ARG A 767 28.81 -26.70 -21.88
C ARG A 767 28.28 -25.61 -20.95
N PRO A 768 27.27 -24.82 -21.37
CA PRO A 768 26.56 -23.96 -20.43
C PRO A 768 25.82 -24.83 -19.39
N ILE A 769 25.71 -24.34 -18.16
CA ILE A 769 25.01 -25.03 -17.07
C ILE A 769 24.02 -24.06 -16.44
N GLY A 770 22.76 -24.51 -16.33
CA GLY A 770 21.69 -23.73 -15.72
C GLY A 770 21.22 -22.54 -16.56
N ASN A 771 20.20 -21.85 -16.05
CA ASN A 771 19.58 -20.68 -16.67
C ASN A 771 19.09 -19.65 -15.62
N GLY A 772 19.70 -19.70 -14.43
CA GLY A 772 19.34 -18.84 -13.31
C GLY A 772 19.96 -17.45 -13.35
N PRO A 773 19.53 -16.55 -12.44
CA PRO A 773 19.95 -15.15 -12.48
C PRO A 773 21.40 -14.93 -12.06
N VAL A 774 21.99 -15.79 -11.22
CA VAL A 774 23.39 -15.65 -10.79
C VAL A 774 24.32 -16.01 -11.94
N GLN A 775 25.10 -15.04 -12.40
CA GLN A 775 26.05 -15.23 -13.49
C GLN A 775 27.35 -15.81 -12.94
N VAL A 776 27.79 -16.90 -13.56
CA VAL A 776 29.03 -17.60 -13.23
C VAL A 776 29.87 -17.67 -14.50
N SER A 777 31.08 -17.14 -14.48
CA SER A 777 31.96 -17.06 -15.65
C SER A 777 33.44 -17.06 -15.26
N HIS A 778 34.33 -17.05 -16.26
CA HIS A 778 35.77 -16.94 -16.03
C HIS A 778 36.24 -15.51 -16.25
N THR A 779 37.13 -15.02 -15.39
CA THR A 779 37.75 -13.70 -15.56
C THR A 779 38.69 -13.68 -16.77
N PRO A 780 38.78 -12.56 -17.51
CA PRO A 780 39.57 -12.46 -18.73
C PRO A 780 41.08 -12.51 -18.49
N THR A 781 41.55 -11.95 -17.36
CA THR A 781 42.97 -11.88 -17.00
C THR A 781 43.37 -13.09 -16.15
N ARG A 782 44.47 -13.73 -16.54
CA ARG A 782 45.11 -14.84 -15.81
C ARG A 782 46.55 -14.49 -15.46
N ILE A 783 47.02 -15.07 -14.36
CA ILE A 783 48.35 -14.84 -13.82
C ILE A 783 49.24 -16.08 -14.07
N ASP A 784 50.49 -15.85 -14.46
CA ASP A 784 51.41 -16.94 -14.86
C ASP A 784 51.79 -17.81 -13.65
N ALA A 785 51.86 -17.21 -12.46
CA ALA A 785 52.11 -17.95 -11.22
C ALA A 785 51.07 -19.06 -10.97
N ASP A 786 49.77 -18.80 -11.19
CA ASP A 786 48.71 -19.81 -11.07
C ASP A 786 48.87 -20.94 -12.09
N ILE A 787 49.20 -20.61 -13.33
CA ILE A 787 49.44 -21.60 -14.39
C ILE A 787 50.62 -22.50 -14.03
N LYS A 788 51.72 -21.92 -13.55
CA LYS A 788 52.91 -22.67 -13.13
C LYS A 788 52.64 -23.52 -11.89
N ALA A 789 51.87 -23.00 -10.93
CA ALA A 789 51.43 -23.76 -9.77
C ALA A 789 50.60 -24.99 -10.19
N HIS A 790 49.61 -24.82 -11.06
CA HIS A 790 48.81 -25.94 -11.59
C HIS A 790 49.66 -27.02 -12.28
N HIS A 791 50.56 -26.64 -13.18
CA HIS A 791 51.47 -27.60 -13.82
C HIS A 791 52.37 -28.31 -12.80
N THR A 792 52.79 -27.60 -11.75
CA THR A 792 53.58 -28.18 -10.67
C THR A 792 52.76 -29.21 -9.90
N PHE A 793 51.51 -28.91 -9.55
CA PHE A 793 50.61 -29.87 -8.90
C PHE A 793 50.35 -31.10 -9.78
N GLN A 794 50.22 -30.94 -11.11
CA GLN A 794 50.13 -32.06 -12.04
C GLN A 794 51.40 -32.93 -12.03
N ASN A 795 52.58 -32.32 -12.06
CA ASN A 795 53.86 -33.02 -11.97
C ASN A 795 54.02 -33.77 -10.63
N MET A 796 53.35 -33.28 -9.58
CA MET A 796 53.30 -33.92 -8.27
C MET A 796 52.21 -34.99 -8.15
N GLY A 797 51.49 -35.30 -9.25
CA GLY A 797 50.50 -36.37 -9.30
C GLY A 797 49.07 -35.96 -8.98
N ILE A 798 48.77 -34.66 -8.83
CA ILE A 798 47.39 -34.19 -8.65
C ILE A 798 46.67 -34.17 -10.00
N PRO A 799 45.56 -34.90 -10.17
CA PRO A 799 44.82 -34.91 -11.43
C PRO A 799 44.05 -33.60 -11.61
N VAL A 800 43.59 -33.35 -12.84
CA VAL A 800 42.54 -32.36 -13.11
C VAL A 800 41.22 -32.89 -12.55
N ALA A 801 40.43 -32.03 -11.91
CA ALA A 801 39.13 -32.43 -11.38
C ALA A 801 38.20 -32.93 -12.51
N PRO A 802 37.60 -34.13 -12.38
CA PRO A 802 36.84 -34.74 -13.46
C PRO A 802 35.49 -34.07 -13.70
N ALA A 803 34.84 -33.53 -12.66
CA ALA A 803 33.52 -32.88 -12.78
C ALA A 803 33.31 -31.79 -11.70
N PRO A 804 34.10 -30.70 -11.71
CA PRO A 804 34.12 -29.70 -10.64
C PRO A 804 32.83 -28.91 -10.44
N LEU A 805 31.93 -28.91 -11.43
CA LEU A 805 30.60 -28.28 -11.36
C LEU A 805 29.46 -29.31 -11.35
N ASN A 806 29.78 -30.60 -11.24
CA ASN A 806 28.83 -31.70 -11.35
C ASN A 806 29.18 -32.88 -10.39
N GLY A 807 29.53 -32.55 -9.15
CA GLY A 807 29.55 -33.52 -8.04
C GLY A 807 30.86 -34.26 -7.82
N ASN A 808 31.93 -33.97 -8.60
CA ASN A 808 33.24 -34.54 -8.35
C ASN A 808 34.36 -33.48 -8.56
N PRO A 809 34.62 -32.66 -7.53
CA PRO A 809 35.64 -31.61 -7.58
C PRO A 809 37.07 -32.10 -7.29
N ASN A 810 37.31 -33.40 -7.09
CA ASN A 810 38.60 -33.93 -6.66
C ASN A 810 39.70 -33.76 -7.73
N GLY A 811 40.56 -32.77 -7.55
CA GLY A 811 41.69 -32.42 -8.40
C GLY A 811 41.89 -30.91 -8.55
N ILE A 812 42.69 -30.55 -9.54
CA ILE A 812 42.94 -29.17 -9.96
C ILE A 812 41.69 -28.60 -10.63
N VAL A 813 41.26 -27.42 -10.16
CA VAL A 813 40.12 -26.66 -10.67
C VAL A 813 40.59 -25.25 -11.00
N ILE A 814 40.56 -24.90 -12.29
CA ILE A 814 40.54 -23.49 -12.67
C ILE A 814 39.08 -23.03 -12.48
N GLY A 815 38.82 -22.42 -11.33
CA GLY A 815 37.47 -22.19 -10.83
C GLY A 815 36.83 -20.98 -11.50
N PRO A 816 35.58 -21.10 -11.98
CA PRO A 816 34.82 -19.93 -12.37
C PRO A 816 34.48 -19.09 -11.14
N MET A 817 33.99 -17.88 -11.40
CA MET A 817 33.64 -16.89 -10.40
C MET A 817 32.23 -16.38 -10.64
N THR A 818 31.58 -15.87 -9.60
CA THR A 818 30.29 -15.19 -9.71
C THR A 818 30.48 -13.78 -10.28
N VAL A 819 30.71 -13.72 -11.58
CA VAL A 819 31.00 -12.51 -12.36
C VAL A 819 30.13 -12.53 -13.61
N ASP A 820 29.51 -11.40 -13.94
CA ASP A 820 28.80 -11.23 -15.19
C ASP A 820 29.82 -11.18 -16.36
N PRO A 821 29.75 -12.09 -17.34
CA PRO A 821 30.71 -12.16 -18.42
C PRO A 821 30.69 -10.95 -19.36
N LYS A 822 29.61 -10.16 -19.37
CA LYS A 822 29.46 -8.99 -20.25
C LYS A 822 30.03 -7.73 -19.63
N THR A 823 29.74 -7.51 -18.35
CA THR A 823 30.15 -6.28 -17.64
C THR A 823 31.43 -6.45 -16.82
N ILE A 824 31.86 -7.69 -16.58
CA ILE A 824 32.99 -8.04 -15.71
C ILE A 824 32.76 -7.51 -14.29
N SER A 825 31.50 -7.36 -13.88
CA SER A 825 31.13 -6.99 -12.51
C SER A 825 30.73 -8.22 -11.71
N ARG A 826 30.89 -8.15 -10.37
CA ARG A 826 30.37 -9.15 -9.45
C ARG A 826 28.89 -9.47 -9.73
N SER A 827 28.55 -10.76 -9.79
CA SER A 827 27.18 -11.25 -9.71
C SER A 827 26.90 -11.72 -8.29
N PHE A 828 25.90 -11.14 -7.63
CA PHE A 828 25.58 -11.40 -6.23
C PHE A 828 24.07 -11.25 -5.97
N ALA A 829 23.61 -11.61 -4.79
CA ALA A 829 22.17 -11.78 -4.57
C ALA A 829 21.34 -10.50 -4.81
N SER A 830 21.90 -9.31 -4.57
CA SER A 830 21.18 -8.04 -4.82
C SER A 830 20.94 -7.80 -6.30
N ASN A 831 21.96 -7.90 -7.15
CA ASN A 831 21.81 -7.68 -8.59
C ASN A 831 21.19 -8.88 -9.33
N ALA A 832 21.26 -10.09 -8.76
CA ALA A 832 20.64 -11.29 -9.33
C ALA A 832 19.15 -11.45 -8.95
N TYR A 833 18.78 -11.21 -7.69
CA TYR A 833 17.44 -11.52 -7.19
C TYR A 833 16.63 -10.30 -6.79
N TRP A 834 17.22 -9.26 -6.21
CA TRP A 834 16.45 -8.11 -5.76
C TRP A 834 16.26 -7.04 -6.84
N ALA A 835 17.34 -6.47 -7.38
CA ALA A 835 17.27 -5.35 -8.32
C ALA A 835 16.41 -5.63 -9.57
N PRO A 836 16.45 -6.82 -10.20
CA PRO A 836 15.56 -7.12 -11.33
C PRO A 836 14.08 -7.24 -10.95
N ASN A 837 13.78 -7.40 -9.65
CA ASN A 837 12.46 -7.69 -9.12
C ASN A 837 11.94 -6.63 -8.14
N SER A 838 12.67 -5.52 -7.95
CA SER A 838 12.37 -4.47 -6.97
C SER A 838 11.11 -3.67 -7.29
N ALA A 839 10.69 -3.65 -8.57
CA ALA A 839 9.46 -3.02 -9.01
C ALA A 839 8.18 -3.80 -8.62
N ARG A 840 8.30 -5.01 -8.07
CA ARG A 840 7.15 -5.82 -7.66
C ARG A 840 6.52 -5.21 -6.40
N PRO A 841 5.23 -4.84 -6.40
CA PRO A 841 4.59 -4.18 -5.25
C PRO A 841 4.49 -5.07 -4.00
N ASN A 842 4.62 -6.39 -4.18
CA ASN A 842 4.62 -7.39 -3.13
C ASN A 842 6.03 -7.79 -2.65
N PHE A 843 7.11 -7.20 -3.19
CA PHE A 843 8.49 -7.45 -2.75
C PHE A 843 9.10 -6.19 -2.12
N ASN A 844 9.00 -6.10 -0.79
CA ASN A 844 9.49 -4.97 -0.03
C ASN A 844 10.83 -5.29 0.63
N VAL A 845 11.77 -4.36 0.59
CA VAL A 845 13.06 -4.46 1.28
C VAL A 845 13.27 -3.19 2.08
N LEU A 846 13.58 -3.35 3.35
CA LEU A 846 13.94 -2.27 4.26
C LEU A 846 15.40 -2.45 4.68
N THR A 847 16.29 -1.64 4.10
CA THR A 847 17.71 -1.55 4.46
C THR A 847 17.90 -0.71 5.72
N GLY A 848 19.07 -0.79 6.35
CA GLY A 848 19.35 -0.10 7.62
C GLY A 848 18.48 -0.58 8.81
N ALA A 849 17.81 -1.72 8.67
CA ALA A 849 16.91 -2.33 9.65
C ALA A 849 17.58 -3.49 10.40
N VAL A 850 17.97 -3.26 11.66
CA VAL A 850 18.64 -4.26 12.49
C VAL A 850 17.63 -5.01 13.34
N ALA A 851 17.38 -6.28 13.02
CA ALA A 851 16.55 -7.16 13.84
C ALA A 851 17.21 -7.44 15.21
N HIS A 852 16.41 -7.37 16.27
CA HIS A 852 16.88 -7.53 17.65
C HIS A 852 16.35 -8.79 18.32
N ARG A 853 15.04 -9.05 18.19
CA ARG A 853 14.38 -10.24 18.76
C ARG A 853 13.04 -10.50 18.10
N LEU A 854 12.55 -11.73 18.25
CA LEU A 854 11.23 -12.15 17.81
C LEU A 854 10.20 -11.93 18.94
N VAL A 855 9.08 -11.32 18.57
CA VAL A 855 7.91 -11.19 19.42
C VAL A 855 7.04 -12.41 19.22
N SER A 856 6.64 -13.06 20.31
CA SER A 856 5.98 -14.35 20.25
C SER A 856 4.91 -14.49 21.32
N THR A 857 3.94 -15.36 21.05
CA THR A 857 2.91 -15.79 22.00
C THR A 857 2.80 -17.31 21.99
N GLN A 858 2.15 -17.89 23.01
CA GLN A 858 1.87 -19.33 23.07
C GLN A 858 0.44 -19.59 22.56
N VAL A 859 0.28 -20.53 21.62
CA VAL A 859 -1.03 -20.95 21.09
C VAL A 859 -1.04 -22.46 20.96
N ASP A 860 -1.96 -23.12 21.67
CA ASP A 860 -2.09 -24.58 21.71
C ASP A 860 -0.80 -25.33 22.12
N GLY A 861 0.01 -24.73 22.99
CA GLY A 861 1.28 -25.30 23.45
C GLY A 861 2.45 -25.17 22.47
N GLU A 862 2.25 -24.49 21.34
CA GLU A 862 3.33 -24.13 20.40
C GLU A 862 3.59 -22.62 20.40
N LEU A 863 4.85 -22.26 20.16
CA LEU A 863 5.26 -20.87 20.07
C LEU A 863 4.89 -20.29 18.70
N VAL A 864 4.14 -19.19 18.69
CA VAL A 864 3.77 -18.45 17.48
C VAL A 864 4.49 -17.13 17.46
N ILE A 865 5.23 -16.86 16.38
CA ILE A 865 5.91 -15.59 16.17
C ILE A 865 4.93 -14.60 15.58
N THR A 866 4.69 -13.50 16.29
CA THR A 866 3.75 -12.44 15.91
C THR A 866 4.44 -11.18 15.41
N GLY A 867 5.74 -11.05 15.65
CA GLY A 867 6.48 -9.82 15.41
C GLY A 867 8.00 -10.00 15.33
N VAL A 868 8.67 -9.02 14.72
CA VAL A 868 10.13 -8.82 14.86
C VAL A 868 10.34 -7.42 15.41
N GLU A 869 11.06 -7.32 16.52
CA GLU A 869 11.61 -6.05 17.01
C GLU A 869 12.86 -5.70 16.22
N PHE A 870 12.94 -4.47 15.73
CA PHE A 870 14.09 -3.98 14.98
C PHE A 870 14.31 -2.49 15.24
N SER A 871 15.53 -1.99 15.01
CA SER A 871 15.83 -0.56 14.91
C SER A 871 16.12 -0.18 13.46
N HIS A 872 15.81 1.06 13.09
CA HIS A 872 16.01 1.56 11.72
C HIS A 872 16.89 2.81 11.72
N SER A 873 17.88 2.87 10.82
CA SER A 873 18.86 3.96 10.75
C SER A 873 18.22 5.36 10.66
N ALA A 874 17.13 5.52 9.90
CA ALA A 874 16.41 6.80 9.76
C ALA A 874 15.55 7.21 10.97
N ALA A 875 15.21 6.27 11.87
CA ALA A 875 14.38 6.53 13.05
C ALA A 875 15.21 6.71 14.35
N GLY A 876 16.54 6.71 14.24
CA GLY A 876 17.43 6.72 15.41
C GLY A 876 17.43 5.39 16.17
N LYS A 877 17.77 5.40 17.46
CA LYS A 877 17.78 4.20 18.33
C LYS A 877 16.36 3.72 18.73
N GLU A 878 15.30 4.25 18.13
CA GLU A 878 13.93 3.86 18.46
C GLU A 878 13.65 2.44 17.95
N VAL A 879 13.19 1.58 18.86
CA VAL A 879 12.84 0.18 18.54
C VAL A 879 11.42 0.13 18.02
N GLN A 880 11.26 -0.46 16.84
CA GLN A 880 9.99 -0.66 16.17
C GLN A 880 9.63 -2.14 16.16
N ILE A 881 8.34 -2.44 16.07
CA ILE A 881 7.83 -3.79 15.91
C ILE A 881 7.13 -3.87 14.56
N VAL A 882 7.59 -4.80 13.73
CA VAL A 882 6.84 -5.21 12.54
C VAL A 882 5.92 -6.38 12.93
N ARG A 883 4.67 -6.51 12.41
CA ARG A 883 3.70 -7.65 12.59
C ARG A 883 3.43 -8.52 11.34
N ALA A 884 3.55 -9.86 11.46
CA ALA A 884 3.50 -10.82 10.34
C ALA A 884 2.22 -11.62 10.43
N SER A 885 1.54 -11.80 9.31
CA SER A 885 0.25 -12.51 9.29
C SER A 885 0.35 -14.01 9.02
N LYS A 886 1.45 -14.51 8.41
CA LYS A 886 1.66 -15.95 8.20
C LYS A 886 2.95 -16.45 8.81
N GLU A 887 4.10 -16.20 8.19
CA GLU A 887 5.40 -16.80 8.58
C GLU A 887 6.51 -15.78 8.79
N VAL A 888 7.47 -16.14 9.64
CA VAL A 888 8.73 -15.42 9.84
C VAL A 888 9.89 -16.35 9.46
N ILE A 889 10.83 -15.85 8.68
CA ILE A 889 11.99 -16.59 8.21
C ILE A 889 13.26 -15.88 8.65
N LEU A 890 14.17 -16.63 9.27
CA LEU A 890 15.49 -16.16 9.61
C LEU A 890 16.46 -16.52 8.49
N SER A 891 17.09 -15.50 7.91
CA SER A 891 18.15 -15.59 6.92
C SER A 891 19.31 -14.66 7.30
N THR A 892 19.56 -14.51 8.61
CA THR A 892 20.57 -13.62 9.17
C THR A 892 21.99 -14.19 9.07
N GLY A 893 22.13 -15.44 8.67
CA GLY A 893 23.40 -16.14 8.48
C GLY A 893 23.87 -16.88 9.73
N ALA A 894 24.74 -17.87 9.53
CA ALA A 894 25.21 -18.78 10.58
C ALA A 894 25.76 -18.09 11.84
N LEU A 895 26.35 -16.90 11.74
CA LEU A 895 26.86 -16.19 12.91
C LEU A 895 25.79 -15.44 13.71
N LYS A 896 24.69 -15.01 13.07
CA LYS A 896 23.69 -14.12 13.69
C LYS A 896 22.36 -14.79 14.01
N THR A 897 22.01 -15.83 13.26
CA THR A 897 20.79 -16.64 13.49
C THR A 897 20.68 -17.21 14.91
N PRO A 898 21.71 -17.87 15.50
CA PRO A 898 21.60 -18.37 16.87
C PRO A 898 21.40 -17.26 17.89
N GLN A 899 22.11 -16.14 17.76
CA GLN A 899 21.95 -14.98 18.64
C GLN A 899 20.51 -14.44 18.60
N LEU A 900 19.92 -14.31 17.40
CA LEU A 900 18.55 -13.81 17.27
C LEU A 900 17.53 -14.78 17.90
N LEU A 901 17.71 -16.09 17.75
CA LEU A 901 16.88 -17.10 18.41
C LEU A 901 17.00 -17.01 19.94
N GLU A 902 18.22 -16.94 20.46
CA GLU A 902 18.47 -16.87 21.90
C GLU A 902 17.88 -15.62 22.54
N LEU A 903 18.12 -14.43 21.95
CA LEU A 903 17.55 -13.17 22.42
C LEU A 903 16.01 -13.14 22.33
N SER A 904 15.42 -14.06 21.56
CA SER A 904 13.98 -14.26 21.47
C SER A 904 13.41 -15.21 22.53
N GLY A 905 14.27 -15.83 23.35
CA GLY A 905 13.91 -16.84 24.34
C GLY A 905 13.87 -18.27 23.80
N ILE A 906 14.48 -18.52 22.64
CA ILE A 906 14.53 -19.82 21.98
C ILE A 906 15.97 -20.33 21.98
N GLY A 907 16.27 -21.35 22.77
CA GLY A 907 17.63 -21.90 22.84
C GLY A 907 17.90 -22.70 24.11
N ARG A 908 19.17 -22.76 24.49
CA ARG A 908 19.64 -23.47 25.68
C ARG A 908 19.20 -22.79 26.98
N PRO A 909 18.51 -23.49 27.91
CA PRO A 909 18.03 -22.90 29.16
C PRO A 909 19.14 -22.25 30.01
N ASP A 910 20.32 -22.86 30.08
CA ASP A 910 21.46 -22.36 30.85
C ASP A 910 22.07 -21.10 30.23
N VAL A 911 22.18 -21.04 28.90
CA VAL A 911 22.65 -19.85 28.17
C VAL A 911 21.68 -18.67 28.39
N LEU A 912 20.38 -18.90 28.20
CA LEU A 912 19.36 -17.87 28.35
C LEU A 912 19.30 -17.33 29.79
N ALA A 913 19.38 -18.22 30.78
CA ALA A 913 19.42 -17.83 32.19
C ALA A 913 20.66 -16.96 32.52
N ARG A 914 21.83 -17.31 31.96
CA ARG A 914 23.08 -16.57 32.17
C ARG A 914 23.01 -15.13 31.65
N VAL A 915 22.30 -14.89 30.54
CA VAL A 915 22.17 -13.55 29.94
C VAL A 915 20.90 -12.81 30.35
N GLY A 916 20.07 -13.41 31.20
CA GLY A 916 18.83 -12.79 31.69
C GLY A 916 17.68 -12.74 30.67
N VAL A 917 17.70 -13.61 29.66
CA VAL A 917 16.60 -13.72 28.68
C VAL A 917 15.61 -14.80 29.15
N PRO A 918 14.31 -14.50 29.26
CA PRO A 918 13.32 -15.50 29.65
C PRO A 918 13.23 -16.67 28.66
N LEU A 919 13.33 -17.89 29.17
CA LEU A 919 13.11 -19.10 28.38
C LEU A 919 11.66 -19.18 27.92
N LYS A 920 11.44 -19.20 26.61
CA LYS A 920 10.14 -19.45 25.98
C LYS A 920 10.06 -20.84 25.36
N LEU A 921 11.17 -21.33 24.83
CA LEU A 921 11.27 -22.62 24.16
C LEU A 921 12.69 -23.17 24.31
N ALA A 922 12.79 -24.34 24.95
CA ALA A 922 14.07 -25.04 25.07
C ALA A 922 14.40 -25.76 23.76
N LEU A 923 15.50 -25.34 23.13
CA LEU A 923 16.10 -26.01 21.97
C LEU A 923 17.61 -26.03 22.17
N GLU A 924 18.14 -27.16 22.62
CA GLU A 924 19.54 -27.28 23.03
C GLU A 924 20.53 -27.13 21.87
N GLY A 925 20.11 -27.38 20.63
CA GLY A 925 20.96 -27.26 19.45
C GLY A 925 21.19 -25.83 18.94
N VAL A 926 20.49 -24.82 19.48
CA VAL A 926 20.68 -23.43 19.04
C VAL A 926 22.06 -22.95 19.48
N GLY A 927 22.89 -22.53 18.52
CA GLY A 927 24.25 -22.08 18.76
C GLY A 927 25.29 -23.20 18.78
N GLU A 928 24.89 -24.47 18.70
CA GLU A 928 25.78 -25.63 18.73
C GLU A 928 26.21 -26.08 17.33
N ASN A 929 27.12 -27.07 17.25
CA ASN A 929 27.55 -27.72 16.00
C ASN A 929 28.13 -26.73 14.96
N VAL A 930 28.73 -25.62 15.41
CA VAL A 930 29.34 -24.64 14.52
C VAL A 930 30.54 -25.29 13.83
N GLN A 931 30.55 -25.25 12.51
CA GLN A 931 31.63 -25.80 11.70
C GLN A 931 32.15 -24.73 10.76
N GLU A 932 33.45 -24.80 10.47
CA GLU A 932 34.14 -23.82 9.65
C GLU A 932 35.25 -24.50 8.85
N HIS A 933 35.49 -23.99 7.64
CA HIS A 933 36.73 -24.24 6.92
C HIS A 933 37.84 -23.41 7.56
N ILE A 934 38.88 -24.09 8.02
CA ILE A 934 40.04 -23.42 8.60
C ILE A 934 41.15 -23.34 7.57
N ASN A 935 41.92 -22.26 7.60
CA ASN A 935 43.07 -22.09 6.74
C ASN A 935 44.31 -21.66 7.52
N THR A 936 45.45 -21.86 6.87
CA THR A 936 46.71 -21.20 7.17
C THR A 936 47.34 -20.86 5.83
N ILE A 937 48.27 -19.92 5.79
CA ILE A 937 48.85 -19.45 4.53
C ILE A 937 50.35 -19.68 4.45
N THR A 938 50.83 -19.86 3.23
CA THR A 938 52.25 -19.79 2.87
C THR A 938 52.42 -18.69 1.84
N VAL A 939 53.47 -17.89 1.96
CA VAL A 939 53.72 -16.73 1.09
C VAL A 939 55.10 -16.87 0.48
N PHE A 940 55.17 -16.78 -0.84
CA PHE A 940 56.41 -16.89 -1.58
C PHE A 940 56.74 -15.59 -2.34
N GLU A 941 58.01 -15.20 -2.37
CA GLU A 941 58.50 -14.07 -3.18
C GLU A 941 58.69 -14.53 -4.64
N LEU A 942 58.11 -13.79 -5.58
CA LEU A 942 58.32 -13.99 -7.01
C LEU A 942 59.64 -13.34 -7.46
N LYS A 943 60.19 -13.78 -8.60
CA LYS A 943 61.36 -13.12 -9.18
C LYS A 943 61.09 -11.64 -9.49
N PRO A 944 62.07 -10.73 -9.32
CA PRO A 944 61.90 -9.30 -9.66
C PRO A 944 61.47 -9.06 -11.11
N ASP A 945 61.95 -9.89 -12.04
CA ASP A 945 61.63 -9.85 -13.47
C ASP A 945 60.43 -10.73 -13.86
N ALA A 946 59.71 -11.30 -12.87
CA ALA A 946 58.50 -12.08 -13.15
C ALA A 946 57.47 -11.20 -13.92
N PRO A 947 56.90 -11.70 -15.03
CA PRO A 947 55.98 -10.93 -15.88
C PRO A 947 54.65 -10.60 -15.19
N ASP A 948 54.33 -11.25 -14.07
CA ASP A 948 53.06 -11.10 -13.36
C ASP A 948 52.86 -9.68 -12.81
N ALA A 949 51.64 -9.17 -12.97
CA ALA A 949 51.13 -8.09 -12.15
C ALA A 949 50.42 -8.74 -10.95
N THR A 950 51.02 -8.70 -9.77
CA THR A 950 50.38 -9.19 -8.54
C THR A 950 49.55 -8.09 -7.89
N PHE A 951 48.59 -8.46 -7.05
CA PHE A 951 47.78 -7.49 -6.28
C PHE A 951 48.64 -6.58 -5.37
N ASP A 952 49.90 -6.95 -5.09
CA ASP A 952 50.83 -6.13 -4.30
C ASP A 952 51.06 -4.74 -4.90
N ILE A 953 51.05 -4.61 -6.24
CA ILE A 953 51.31 -3.33 -6.92
C ILE A 953 50.16 -2.33 -6.73
N LEU A 954 48.95 -2.82 -6.42
CA LEU A 954 47.77 -1.98 -6.17
C LEU A 954 47.82 -1.28 -4.81
N ARG A 955 48.83 -1.58 -3.97
CA ARG A 955 49.10 -0.81 -2.74
C ARG A 955 49.60 0.60 -3.06
N ASP A 956 50.19 0.82 -4.23
CA ASP A 956 50.50 2.16 -4.72
C ASP A 956 49.21 2.82 -5.24
N PRO A 957 48.79 3.97 -4.68
CA PRO A 957 47.55 4.62 -5.08
C PRO A 957 47.50 5.06 -6.55
N GLY A 958 48.63 5.47 -7.13
CA GLY A 958 48.72 5.88 -8.53
C GLY A 958 48.61 4.70 -9.48
N VAL A 959 49.22 3.56 -9.12
CA VAL A 959 49.07 2.30 -9.86
C VAL A 959 47.63 1.78 -9.75
N ALA A 960 47.02 1.85 -8.56
CA ALA A 960 45.63 1.47 -8.36
C ALA A 960 44.68 2.33 -9.22
N GLU A 961 44.90 3.64 -9.32
CA GLU A 961 44.10 4.52 -10.18
C GLU A 961 44.22 4.13 -11.66
N LYS A 962 45.44 3.89 -12.14
CA LYS A 962 45.65 3.41 -13.51
C LYS A 962 44.94 2.09 -13.79
N HIS A 963 44.92 1.17 -12.84
CA HIS A 963 44.17 -0.07 -12.97
C HIS A 963 42.65 0.13 -12.93
N ARG A 964 42.14 1.18 -12.25
CA ARG A 964 40.72 1.57 -12.35
C ARG A 964 40.37 2.08 -13.74
N GLU A 965 41.23 2.86 -14.38
CA GLU A 965 41.04 3.31 -15.76
C GLU A 965 41.05 2.14 -16.75
N LEU A 966 41.94 1.17 -16.55
CA LEU A 966 42.02 -0.05 -17.38
C LEU A 966 40.78 -0.94 -17.24
N PHE A 967 40.15 -0.96 -16.06
CA PHE A 967 38.94 -1.75 -15.83
C PHE A 967 37.80 -1.35 -16.78
N ALA A 968 37.65 -0.05 -17.07
CA ALA A 968 36.66 0.45 -18.02
C ALA A 968 36.87 -0.07 -19.46
N GLN A 969 38.08 -0.56 -19.77
CA GLN A 969 38.45 -1.18 -21.05
C GLN A 969 38.43 -2.72 -21.00
N GLY A 970 37.98 -3.31 -19.88
CA GLY A 970 38.01 -4.75 -19.65
C GLY A 970 39.42 -5.31 -19.41
N GLN A 971 40.36 -4.49 -18.92
CA GLN A 971 41.76 -4.84 -18.70
C GLN A 971 42.25 -4.55 -17.28
N GLY A 972 43.43 -5.07 -16.92
CA GLY A 972 44.10 -4.79 -15.65
C GLY A 972 43.62 -5.65 -14.47
N LEU A 973 44.22 -5.47 -13.30
CA LEU A 973 43.99 -6.36 -12.14
C LEU A 973 42.59 -6.29 -11.54
N PHE A 974 41.81 -5.25 -11.80
CA PHE A 974 40.42 -5.22 -11.34
C PHE A 974 39.48 -6.13 -12.12
N THR A 975 39.92 -6.75 -13.23
CA THR A 975 39.15 -7.76 -13.95
C THR A 975 39.45 -9.20 -13.51
N THR A 976 40.45 -9.42 -12.65
CA THR A 976 40.87 -10.74 -12.19
C THR A 976 40.56 -10.97 -10.72
N GLY A 977 40.55 -12.24 -10.30
CA GLY A 977 40.33 -12.65 -8.92
C GLY A 977 40.94 -14.03 -8.61
N ILE A 978 40.49 -14.66 -7.53
CA ILE A 978 41.00 -15.97 -7.11
C ILE A 978 40.37 -17.07 -7.97
N SER A 979 41.18 -17.73 -8.79
CA SER A 979 40.71 -18.75 -9.75
C SER A 979 41.50 -20.07 -9.73
N SER A 980 42.54 -20.17 -8.90
CA SER A 980 43.42 -21.34 -8.78
C SER A 980 43.08 -22.17 -7.55
N PHE A 981 42.47 -23.34 -7.75
CA PHE A 981 42.07 -24.23 -6.65
C PHE A 981 42.53 -25.66 -6.89
N VAL A 982 42.81 -26.37 -5.81
CA VAL A 982 42.91 -27.83 -5.77
C VAL A 982 42.04 -28.32 -4.65
N PHE A 983 41.05 -29.16 -4.94
CA PHE A 983 40.32 -29.92 -3.91
C PHE A 983 40.86 -31.34 -3.92
N ALA A 984 41.38 -31.83 -2.81
CA ALA A 984 42.04 -33.12 -2.74
C ALA A 984 41.68 -33.89 -1.47
N HIS A 985 41.82 -35.21 -1.53
CA HIS A 985 41.86 -36.03 -0.32
C HIS A 985 43.29 -36.03 0.25
N LEU A 986 43.43 -36.19 1.57
CA LEU A 986 44.72 -36.12 2.25
C LEU A 986 45.78 -37.08 1.66
N GLY A 987 45.37 -38.29 1.27
CA GLY A 987 46.26 -39.28 0.64
C GLY A 987 46.86 -38.88 -0.71
N SER A 988 46.36 -37.83 -1.38
CA SER A 988 47.04 -37.25 -2.56
C SER A 988 48.12 -36.24 -2.18
N LEU A 989 48.10 -35.74 -0.95
CA LEU A 989 48.97 -34.66 -0.48
C LEU A 989 50.08 -35.18 0.44
N SER A 990 49.83 -36.27 1.19
CA SER A 990 50.79 -36.85 2.13
C SER A 990 50.71 -38.37 2.19
N ASP A 991 51.89 -39.00 2.23
CA ASP A 991 52.07 -40.44 2.43
C ASP A 991 51.69 -40.89 3.86
N LYS A 992 51.49 -39.95 4.79
CA LYS A 992 51.08 -40.22 6.18
C LYS A 992 49.56 -40.24 6.38
N ALA A 993 48.77 -40.09 5.32
CA ALA A 993 47.33 -39.93 5.43
C ALA A 993 46.64 -41.08 6.19
N ASP A 994 46.94 -42.33 5.85
CA ASP A 994 46.31 -43.51 6.46
C ASP A 994 46.63 -43.61 7.96
N GLU A 995 47.88 -43.28 8.34
CA GLU A 995 48.32 -43.23 9.74
C GLU A 995 47.54 -42.17 10.53
N ILE A 996 47.45 -40.95 9.99
CA ILE A 996 46.76 -39.81 10.64
C ILE A 996 45.27 -40.13 10.82
N ILE A 997 44.63 -40.63 9.76
CA ILE A 997 43.19 -40.96 9.78
C ILE A 997 42.91 -42.10 10.75
N SER A 998 43.74 -43.15 10.76
CA SER A 998 43.58 -44.30 11.66
C SER A 998 43.78 -43.92 13.14
N ASP A 999 44.81 -43.13 13.46
CA ASP A 999 45.06 -42.62 14.82
C ASP A 999 43.88 -41.77 15.32
N ALA A 1000 43.40 -40.86 14.46
CA ALA A 1000 42.25 -40.02 14.78
C ALA A 1000 40.97 -40.83 14.98
N ARG A 1001 40.68 -41.81 14.10
CA ARG A 1001 39.51 -42.70 14.21
C ARG A 1001 39.53 -43.43 15.56
N LYS A 1002 40.66 -44.02 15.93
CA LYS A 1002 40.82 -44.72 17.21
C LYS A 1002 40.56 -43.80 18.41
N LYS A 1003 41.12 -42.58 18.40
CA LYS A 1003 40.94 -41.60 19.47
C LYS A 1003 39.49 -41.12 19.59
N ILE A 1004 38.84 -40.82 18.46
CA ILE A 1004 37.45 -40.36 18.43
C ILE A 1004 36.51 -41.50 18.85
N GLU A 1005 36.67 -42.72 18.35
CA GLU A 1005 35.87 -43.89 18.75
C GLU A 1005 36.03 -44.21 20.23
N ALA A 1006 37.24 -44.10 20.79
CA ALA A 1006 37.46 -44.21 22.23
C ALA A 1006 36.73 -43.09 23.01
N GLY A 1007 36.74 -41.86 22.50
CA GLY A 1007 35.96 -40.75 23.07
C GLY A 1007 34.45 -40.97 23.01
N ILE A 1008 33.94 -41.53 21.91
CA ILE A 1008 32.52 -41.92 21.76
C ILE A 1008 32.16 -42.98 22.80
N ALA A 1009 32.98 -44.04 22.92
CA ALA A 1009 32.77 -45.10 23.90
C ALA A 1009 32.83 -44.60 25.36
N ALA A 1010 33.62 -43.56 25.63
CA ALA A 1010 33.72 -42.89 26.92
C ALA A 1010 32.61 -41.85 27.19
N GLY A 1011 31.68 -41.63 26.25
CA GLY A 1011 30.60 -40.64 26.39
C GLY A 1011 31.07 -39.18 26.28
N LYS A 1012 32.26 -38.91 25.71
CA LYS A 1012 32.79 -37.55 25.49
C LYS A 1012 31.95 -36.76 24.48
N TYR A 1013 31.38 -37.45 23.49
CA TYR A 1013 30.65 -36.85 22.38
C TYR A 1013 29.16 -37.17 22.47
N SER A 1014 28.33 -36.23 22.03
CA SER A 1014 26.89 -36.48 21.89
C SER A 1014 26.63 -37.60 20.85
N PRO A 1015 25.49 -38.30 20.93
CA PRO A 1015 25.12 -39.30 19.91
C PRO A 1015 25.14 -38.73 18.48
N LEU A 1016 24.77 -37.45 18.31
CA LEU A 1016 24.86 -36.75 17.03
C LEU A 1016 26.30 -36.68 16.51
N PHE A 1017 27.23 -36.18 17.34
CA PHE A 1017 28.62 -36.04 16.93
C PHE A 1017 29.25 -37.39 16.60
N ALA A 1018 28.89 -38.45 17.33
CA ALA A 1018 29.31 -39.80 17.00
C ALA A 1018 28.88 -40.23 15.58
N GLU A 1019 27.63 -39.96 15.19
CA GLU A 1019 27.14 -40.24 13.84
C GLU A 1019 27.84 -39.39 12.77
N GLN A 1020 28.00 -38.09 13.01
CA GLN A 1020 28.70 -37.19 12.09
C GLN A 1020 30.15 -37.62 11.87
N TYR A 1021 30.89 -37.93 12.94
CA TYR A 1021 32.29 -38.39 12.82
C TYR A 1021 32.39 -39.68 12.01
N LYS A 1022 31.47 -40.62 12.19
CA LYS A 1022 31.40 -41.83 11.38
C LYS A 1022 31.28 -41.48 9.89
N VAL A 1023 30.36 -40.57 9.54
CA VAL A 1023 30.17 -40.14 8.15
C VAL A 1023 31.43 -39.44 7.59
N VAL A 1024 32.05 -38.57 8.38
CA VAL A 1024 33.30 -37.88 7.97
C VAL A 1024 34.41 -38.91 7.70
N PHE A 1025 34.62 -39.88 8.59
CA PHE A 1025 35.63 -40.91 8.36
C PHE A 1025 35.30 -41.81 7.17
N ASP A 1026 34.04 -42.20 6.98
CA ASP A 1026 33.61 -42.98 5.82
C ASP A 1026 33.88 -42.21 4.50
N ASN A 1027 33.71 -40.88 4.50
CA ASN A 1027 34.02 -40.02 3.36
C ASN A 1027 35.54 -39.92 3.11
N LEU A 1028 36.35 -39.81 4.18
CA LEU A 1028 37.81 -39.82 4.07
C LEU A 1028 38.34 -41.14 3.48
N GLU A 1029 37.80 -42.28 3.91
CA GLU A 1029 38.16 -43.61 3.37
C GLU A 1029 37.75 -43.78 1.90
N LYS A 1030 36.62 -43.17 1.51
CA LYS A 1030 36.18 -43.09 0.11
C LYS A 1030 36.95 -42.07 -0.73
N LYS A 1031 37.94 -41.39 -0.15
CA LYS A 1031 38.77 -40.37 -0.81
C LYS A 1031 37.95 -39.18 -1.32
N VAL A 1032 36.86 -38.84 -0.62
CA VAL A 1032 36.14 -37.58 -0.84
C VAL A 1032 37.09 -36.43 -0.47
N PRO A 1033 37.21 -35.37 -1.30
CA PRO A 1033 38.13 -34.27 -1.04
C PRO A 1033 37.73 -33.50 0.22
N SER A 1034 38.67 -33.35 1.13
CA SER A 1034 38.52 -32.63 2.41
C SER A 1034 39.61 -31.59 2.65
N CYS A 1035 40.60 -31.53 1.77
CA CYS A 1035 41.72 -30.59 1.78
C CYS A 1035 41.62 -29.69 0.56
N GLU A 1036 42.02 -28.44 0.71
CA GLU A 1036 42.04 -27.47 -0.37
C GLU A 1036 43.36 -26.68 -0.39
N VAL A 1037 43.84 -26.38 -1.59
CA VAL A 1037 44.97 -25.49 -1.84
C VAL A 1037 44.51 -24.37 -2.76
N ILE A 1038 44.72 -23.12 -2.35
CA ILE A 1038 44.26 -21.94 -3.10
C ILE A 1038 45.47 -21.09 -3.49
N GLY A 1039 45.60 -20.81 -4.79
CA GLY A 1039 46.60 -19.88 -5.32
C GLY A 1039 46.09 -18.44 -5.31
N PHE A 1040 46.90 -17.50 -4.82
CA PHE A 1040 46.61 -16.07 -4.84
C PHE A 1040 47.83 -15.25 -5.30
N PRO A 1041 47.69 -14.43 -6.35
CA PRO A 1041 48.76 -13.61 -6.90
C PRO A 1041 48.98 -12.32 -6.11
N GLY A 1042 49.47 -12.46 -4.89
CA GLY A 1042 49.94 -11.40 -4.01
C GLY A 1042 50.29 -11.93 -2.62
N ALA A 1043 50.66 -11.06 -1.70
CA ALA A 1043 50.83 -11.42 -0.29
C ALA A 1043 49.50 -11.26 0.47
N LEU A 1044 49.00 -12.36 1.03
CA LEU A 1044 47.96 -12.38 2.08
C LEU A 1044 48.66 -12.61 3.44
N GLY A 1045 48.13 -12.06 4.54
CA GLY A 1045 48.64 -12.29 5.90
C GLY A 1045 49.26 -11.09 6.61
N GLY A 1046 49.12 -11.04 7.95
CA GLY A 1046 49.47 -9.90 8.80
C GLY A 1046 50.74 -10.06 9.66
N SER A 1047 51.37 -11.23 9.68
CA SER A 1047 52.53 -11.52 10.54
C SER A 1047 53.83 -10.98 9.94
N ASN A 1048 53.96 -11.07 8.62
CA ASN A 1048 55.09 -10.56 7.84
C ASN A 1048 54.55 -9.65 6.71
N PRO A 1049 54.60 -8.32 6.86
CA PRO A 1049 54.09 -7.43 5.82
C PRO A 1049 54.98 -7.48 4.57
N PRO A 1050 54.38 -7.45 3.37
CA PRO A 1050 55.12 -7.44 2.11
C PRO A 1050 55.89 -6.13 1.91
N GLU A 1051 57.08 -6.23 1.32
CA GLU A 1051 57.92 -5.07 1.06
C GLU A 1051 57.47 -4.31 -0.19
N PRO A 1052 57.51 -2.96 -0.19
CA PRO A 1052 57.22 -2.15 -1.37
C PRO A 1052 58.10 -2.53 -2.57
N GLY A 1053 57.48 -2.68 -3.75
CA GLY A 1053 58.16 -2.99 -5.00
C GLY A 1053 58.46 -4.48 -5.25
N LYS A 1054 58.27 -5.34 -4.24
CA LYS A 1054 58.33 -6.79 -4.41
C LYS A 1054 56.97 -7.38 -4.81
N LYS A 1055 57.01 -8.56 -5.42
CA LYS A 1055 55.84 -9.32 -5.88
C LYS A 1055 55.78 -10.65 -5.16
N TYR A 1056 54.58 -11.05 -4.76
CA TYR A 1056 54.40 -12.27 -3.97
C TYR A 1056 53.33 -13.19 -4.57
N TYR A 1057 53.40 -14.45 -4.20
CA TYR A 1057 52.41 -15.48 -4.51
C TYR A 1057 52.09 -16.24 -3.22
N THR A 1058 50.83 -16.15 -2.79
CA THR A 1058 50.35 -16.89 -1.62
C THR A 1058 49.74 -18.21 -2.08
N ILE A 1059 50.06 -19.28 -1.36
CA ILE A 1059 49.35 -20.55 -1.47
C ILE A 1059 48.71 -20.85 -0.11
N ALA A 1060 47.37 -20.72 -0.04
CA ALA A 1060 46.62 -21.03 1.18
C ALA A 1060 46.41 -22.53 1.31
N CYS A 1061 46.59 -23.03 2.53
CA CYS A 1061 46.34 -24.41 2.95
C CYS A 1061 45.01 -24.43 3.71
N VAL A 1062 44.01 -25.09 3.17
CA VAL A 1062 42.64 -25.06 3.70
C VAL A 1062 42.20 -26.48 4.06
N LEU A 1063 41.54 -26.61 5.20
CA LEU A 1063 40.86 -27.83 5.60
C LEU A 1063 39.35 -27.61 5.47
N ASN A 1064 38.72 -28.34 4.55
CA ASN A 1064 37.28 -28.24 4.30
C ASN A 1064 36.45 -29.14 5.24
N GLY A 1065 37.02 -30.27 5.67
CA GLY A 1065 36.35 -31.23 6.57
C GLY A 1065 36.89 -31.17 7.99
N SER A 1066 36.74 -30.03 8.69
CA SER A 1066 37.22 -29.90 10.08
C SER A 1066 36.44 -30.80 11.03
N PHE A 1067 37.17 -31.41 11.97
CA PHE A 1067 36.61 -32.27 13.02
C PHE A 1067 36.19 -31.47 14.25
N SER A 1068 36.83 -30.33 14.51
CA SER A 1068 36.45 -29.43 15.61
C SER A 1068 35.00 -28.94 15.46
N ARG A 1069 34.31 -28.74 16.58
CA ARG A 1069 32.90 -28.29 16.65
C ARG A 1069 32.77 -27.14 17.63
N GLY A 1070 32.44 -25.96 17.13
CA GLY A 1070 32.31 -24.73 17.90
C GLY A 1070 30.91 -24.44 18.44
N THR A 1071 30.80 -23.30 19.11
CA THR A 1071 29.56 -22.73 19.65
C THR A 1071 29.43 -21.22 19.38
N ILE A 1072 28.18 -20.75 19.30
CA ILE A 1072 27.83 -19.32 19.20
C ILE A 1072 26.71 -19.03 20.18
N HIS A 1073 27.00 -18.30 21.25
CA HIS A 1073 26.04 -17.99 22.31
C HIS A 1073 26.07 -16.52 22.73
N ALA A 1074 24.89 -15.95 22.97
CA ALA A 1074 24.74 -14.63 23.54
C ALA A 1074 25.50 -14.51 24.86
N THR A 1075 26.15 -13.36 25.06
CA THR A 1075 26.87 -12.99 26.29
C THR A 1075 26.12 -11.96 27.11
N THR A 1076 25.17 -11.25 26.49
CA THR A 1076 24.30 -10.24 27.13
C THR A 1076 22.92 -10.28 26.49
N SER A 1077 21.92 -9.67 27.15
CA SER A 1077 20.59 -9.44 26.55
C SER A 1077 20.54 -8.22 25.61
N ASP A 1078 21.64 -7.48 25.45
CA ASP A 1078 21.73 -6.34 24.54
C ASP A 1078 21.92 -6.84 23.10
N PRO A 1079 20.96 -6.61 22.19
CA PRO A 1079 21.04 -7.10 20.81
C PRO A 1079 22.13 -6.42 19.97
N THR A 1080 22.75 -5.34 20.47
CA THR A 1080 23.82 -4.62 19.77
C THR A 1080 25.21 -5.21 20.03
N VAL A 1081 25.35 -6.05 21.07
CA VAL A 1081 26.59 -6.74 21.41
C VAL A 1081 26.66 -8.07 20.66
N HIS A 1082 27.79 -8.42 20.05
CA HIS A 1082 27.95 -9.72 19.39
C HIS A 1082 27.94 -10.88 20.40
N ALA A 1083 27.39 -12.02 20.00
CA ALA A 1083 27.54 -13.28 20.73
C ALA A 1083 29.02 -13.68 20.84
N ALA A 1084 29.34 -14.56 21.80
CA ALA A 1084 30.63 -15.23 21.85
C ALA A 1084 30.73 -16.18 20.65
N MET A 1085 31.63 -15.87 19.72
CA MET A 1085 31.84 -16.66 18.50
C MET A 1085 33.04 -17.57 18.72
N ASP A 1086 32.81 -18.83 19.05
CA ASP A 1086 33.88 -19.77 19.39
C ASP A 1086 33.89 -20.98 18.45
N PRO A 1087 34.70 -21.00 17.39
CA PRO A 1087 34.80 -22.15 16.49
C PRO A 1087 35.51 -23.36 17.10
N HIS A 1088 36.16 -23.22 18.26
CA HIS A 1088 37.05 -24.22 18.84
C HIS A 1088 38.16 -24.68 17.86
N TYR A 1089 38.83 -23.75 17.19
CA TYR A 1089 39.89 -24.09 16.23
C TYR A 1089 40.92 -25.03 16.83
N LEU A 1090 41.19 -26.13 16.11
CA LEU A 1090 42.20 -27.15 16.45
C LEU A 1090 41.91 -27.93 17.74
N GLU A 1091 40.65 -27.97 18.20
CA GLU A 1091 40.24 -28.84 19.32
C GLU A 1091 40.52 -30.31 19.05
N GLN A 1092 40.26 -30.76 17.82
CA GLN A 1092 40.59 -32.10 17.38
C GLN A 1092 41.98 -32.10 16.73
N GLU A 1093 42.91 -32.86 17.31
CA GLU A 1093 44.33 -32.92 16.91
C GLU A 1093 44.52 -33.25 15.41
N ILE A 1094 43.59 -34.00 14.81
CA ILE A 1094 43.62 -34.32 13.37
C ILE A 1094 43.59 -33.06 12.50
N ASP A 1095 42.87 -32.01 12.89
CA ASP A 1095 42.77 -30.77 12.10
C ASP A 1095 44.15 -30.12 11.93
N LEU A 1096 44.92 -30.05 13.02
CA LEU A 1096 46.30 -29.54 13.03
C LEU A 1096 47.22 -30.42 12.19
N LYS A 1097 47.12 -31.75 12.34
CA LYS A 1097 47.94 -32.70 11.57
C LYS A 1097 47.68 -32.57 10.07
N MET A 1098 46.42 -32.48 9.66
CA MET A 1098 46.04 -32.31 8.26
C MET A 1098 46.55 -31.00 7.68
N LEU A 1099 46.34 -29.86 8.35
CA LEU A 1099 46.86 -28.57 7.89
C LEU A 1099 48.38 -28.57 7.75
N ARG A 1100 49.10 -29.20 8.68
CA ARG A 1100 50.56 -29.33 8.60
C ARG A 1100 51.01 -30.14 7.38
N GLU A 1101 50.34 -31.24 7.08
CA GLU A 1101 50.65 -32.05 5.91
C GLU A 1101 50.32 -31.32 4.59
N ILE A 1102 49.23 -30.55 4.54
CA ILE A 1102 48.93 -29.66 3.40
C ILE A 1102 50.05 -28.63 3.23
N MET A 1103 50.50 -28.01 4.32
CA MET A 1103 51.60 -27.02 4.28
C MET A 1103 52.91 -27.64 3.79
N LYS A 1104 53.26 -28.85 4.23
CA LYS A 1104 54.43 -29.58 3.73
C LYS A 1104 54.32 -29.87 2.23
N PHE A 1105 53.14 -30.27 1.76
CA PHE A 1105 52.88 -30.46 0.33
C PHE A 1105 53.11 -29.16 -0.45
N VAL A 1106 52.58 -28.03 0.03
CA VAL A 1106 52.74 -26.72 -0.59
C VAL A 1106 54.21 -26.28 -0.63
N ARG A 1107 54.97 -26.47 0.46
CA ARG A 1107 56.43 -26.18 0.49
C ARG A 1107 57.22 -27.07 -0.47
N LYS A 1108 56.80 -28.33 -0.65
CA LYS A 1108 57.36 -29.24 -1.68
C LYS A 1108 57.03 -28.73 -3.09
N ALA A 1109 55.81 -28.23 -3.32
CA ALA A 1109 55.41 -27.64 -4.59
C ALA A 1109 56.25 -26.40 -4.95
N ALA A 1110 56.49 -25.50 -3.99
CA ALA A 1110 57.36 -24.34 -4.19
C ALA A 1110 58.81 -24.71 -4.61
N ARG A 1111 59.25 -25.94 -4.32
CA ARG A 1111 60.58 -26.47 -4.70
C ARG A 1111 60.55 -27.33 -5.97
N THR A 1112 59.41 -27.41 -6.65
CA THR A 1112 59.20 -28.24 -7.84
C THR A 1112 58.91 -27.37 -9.06
N ALA A 1113 59.48 -27.72 -10.22
CA ALA A 1113 59.26 -26.99 -11.47
C ALA A 1113 57.86 -27.31 -12.07
N PRO A 1114 57.22 -26.35 -12.76
CA PRO A 1114 57.74 -25.02 -13.14
C PRO A 1114 57.55 -23.90 -12.11
N LEU A 1115 56.88 -24.13 -10.97
CA LEU A 1115 56.65 -23.07 -9.97
C LEU A 1115 57.95 -22.56 -9.37
N LYS A 1116 58.86 -23.47 -8.99
CA LYS A 1116 60.20 -23.12 -8.45
C LYS A 1116 60.93 -22.10 -9.31
N ASP A 1117 60.88 -22.26 -10.63
CA ASP A 1117 61.63 -21.42 -11.57
C ASP A 1117 61.08 -19.99 -11.67
N HIS A 1118 59.89 -19.76 -11.08
CA HIS A 1118 59.19 -18.48 -11.01
C HIS A 1118 59.38 -17.74 -9.68
N LEU A 1119 59.80 -18.46 -8.64
CA LEU A 1119 60.05 -17.92 -7.31
C LEU A 1119 61.48 -17.35 -7.20
N ASN A 1120 61.71 -16.46 -6.24
CA ASN A 1120 63.02 -15.89 -5.96
C ASN A 1120 64.02 -17.01 -5.58
N GLU A 1121 65.20 -17.02 -6.19
CA GLU A 1121 66.20 -18.09 -6.05
C GLU A 1121 66.91 -18.10 -4.69
N THR A 1122 66.96 -16.95 -4.00
CA THR A 1122 67.78 -16.74 -2.80
C THR A 1122 66.99 -16.76 -1.49
N SER A 1123 65.74 -16.29 -1.51
CA SER A 1123 64.85 -16.28 -0.33
C SER A 1123 63.38 -16.39 -0.77
N PRO A 1124 62.94 -17.56 -1.26
CA PRO A 1124 61.60 -17.69 -1.86
C PRO A 1124 60.45 -17.67 -0.86
N GLU A 1125 60.64 -17.95 0.43
CA GLU A 1125 59.56 -18.18 1.40
C GLU A 1125 59.53 -17.08 2.46
N LEU A 1126 58.47 -16.27 2.47
CA LEU A 1126 58.22 -15.22 3.47
C LEU A 1126 57.49 -15.75 4.71
N SER A 1127 56.51 -16.64 4.50
CA SER A 1127 55.73 -17.25 5.57
C SER A 1127 55.45 -18.72 5.21
N PRO A 1128 55.60 -19.70 6.13
CA PRO A 1128 55.97 -19.56 7.54
C PRO A 1128 57.38 -19.05 7.82
N GLY A 1129 58.23 -19.00 6.79
CA GLY A 1129 59.62 -18.58 6.88
C GLY A 1129 60.57 -19.77 6.74
N PRO A 1130 61.80 -19.55 6.24
CA PRO A 1130 62.80 -20.60 6.05
C PRO A 1130 63.24 -21.25 7.37
N GLU A 1131 63.08 -20.56 8.50
CA GLU A 1131 63.42 -21.02 9.85
C GLU A 1131 62.47 -22.06 10.44
N CYS A 1132 61.22 -22.15 9.94
CA CYS A 1132 60.28 -23.18 10.36
C CYS A 1132 60.65 -24.52 9.72
N LEU A 1133 61.42 -25.35 10.41
CA LEU A 1133 62.02 -26.58 9.87
C LEU A 1133 61.39 -27.86 10.41
N THR A 1134 60.92 -27.85 11.65
CA THR A 1134 60.38 -29.03 12.35
C THR A 1134 58.85 -29.12 12.29
N ASP A 1135 58.31 -30.29 12.63
CA ASP A 1135 56.86 -30.49 12.73
C ASP A 1135 56.24 -29.63 13.85
N GLU A 1136 57.01 -29.38 14.90
CA GLU A 1136 56.69 -28.49 16.02
C GLU A 1136 56.67 -27.02 15.59
N ASP A 1137 57.69 -26.56 14.85
CA ASP A 1137 57.73 -25.17 14.34
C ASP A 1137 56.51 -24.88 13.45
N LEU A 1138 56.18 -25.83 12.56
CA LEU A 1138 55.00 -25.71 11.69
C LEU A 1138 53.70 -25.75 12.50
N ALA A 1139 53.62 -26.59 13.53
CA ALA A 1139 52.43 -26.65 14.39
C ALA A 1139 52.22 -25.34 15.14
N ASP A 1140 53.28 -24.73 15.68
CA ASP A 1140 53.22 -23.45 16.36
C ASP A 1140 52.89 -22.31 15.40
N TYR A 1141 53.47 -22.32 14.19
CA TYR A 1141 53.07 -21.37 13.15
C TYR A 1141 51.57 -21.50 12.83
N ILE A 1142 51.05 -22.71 12.62
CA ILE A 1142 49.63 -22.95 12.34
C ILE A 1142 48.77 -22.42 13.49
N LYS A 1143 49.09 -22.73 14.75
CA LYS A 1143 48.31 -22.25 15.90
C LYS A 1143 48.26 -20.72 15.99
N ASN A 1144 49.33 -20.03 15.59
CA ASN A 1144 49.38 -18.57 15.61
C ASN A 1144 48.77 -17.91 14.37
N ASN A 1145 48.51 -18.66 13.30
CA ASN A 1145 48.07 -18.12 12.01
C ASN A 1145 46.83 -18.83 11.45
N VAL A 1146 46.20 -19.72 12.22
CA VAL A 1146 44.98 -20.40 11.80
C VAL A 1146 43.84 -19.38 11.72
N GLY A 1147 43.18 -19.36 10.57
CA GLY A 1147 42.07 -18.47 10.32
C GLY A 1147 40.89 -19.17 9.67
N THR A 1148 39.92 -18.37 9.28
CA THR A 1148 38.68 -18.79 8.65
C THR A 1148 38.73 -18.53 7.14
N THR A 1149 38.00 -19.33 6.34
CA THR A 1149 37.61 -18.93 4.97
C THR A 1149 36.21 -18.31 4.92
N PHE A 1150 35.63 -18.01 6.08
CA PHE A 1150 34.30 -17.42 6.27
C PHE A 1150 33.15 -18.32 5.78
N HIS A 1151 33.25 -19.64 5.92
CA HIS A 1151 32.28 -20.61 5.42
C HIS A 1151 31.38 -21.21 6.50
N THR A 1152 31.23 -20.52 7.63
CA THR A 1152 30.51 -21.01 8.81
C THR A 1152 29.12 -21.60 8.51
N ILE A 1153 28.84 -22.74 9.13
CA ILE A 1153 27.55 -23.46 9.08
C ILE A 1153 27.16 -24.02 10.45
N GLY A 1154 25.97 -24.64 10.53
CA GLY A 1154 25.63 -25.61 11.59
C GLY A 1154 25.00 -25.05 12.86
N SER A 1155 25.10 -23.74 13.10
CA SER A 1155 24.62 -23.07 14.33
C SER A 1155 23.10 -23.14 14.59
N ALA A 1156 22.31 -23.59 13.61
CA ALA A 1156 20.89 -23.92 13.77
C ALA A 1156 20.54 -25.15 12.92
N SER A 1157 21.29 -26.24 13.14
CA SER A 1157 21.32 -27.44 12.29
C SER A 1157 19.95 -28.04 11.99
N MET A 1158 19.76 -28.41 10.73
CA MET A 1158 18.66 -29.23 10.23
C MET A 1158 18.98 -30.70 10.48
N LEU A 1159 18.34 -31.26 11.50
CA LEU A 1159 18.50 -32.62 12.00
C LEU A 1159 17.22 -33.03 12.72
N PRO A 1160 16.99 -34.34 12.96
CA PRO A 1160 15.94 -34.78 13.88
C PRO A 1160 16.08 -34.11 15.26
N ARG A 1161 14.95 -33.72 15.86
CA ARG A 1161 14.92 -32.97 17.13
C ARG A 1161 15.62 -33.72 18.27
N GLU A 1162 15.41 -35.03 18.35
CA GLU A 1162 16.02 -35.92 19.34
C GLU A 1162 17.55 -36.05 19.19
N LYS A 1163 18.09 -35.66 18.03
CA LYS A 1163 19.53 -35.57 17.79
C LYS A 1163 20.07 -34.15 18.02
N GLY A 1164 19.27 -33.23 18.57
CA GLY A 1164 19.67 -31.84 18.78
C GLY A 1164 19.43 -30.93 17.59
N GLY A 1165 18.55 -31.31 16.66
CA GLY A 1165 18.15 -30.43 15.56
C GLY A 1165 17.38 -29.19 16.02
N VAL A 1166 17.60 -28.08 15.31
CA VAL A 1166 16.88 -26.81 15.51
C VAL A 1166 15.72 -26.68 14.54
N VAL A 1167 15.91 -27.12 13.29
CA VAL A 1167 14.88 -27.12 12.26
C VAL A 1167 14.63 -28.51 11.68
N ASP A 1168 13.40 -28.75 11.23
CA ASP A 1168 13.03 -29.96 10.48
C ASP A 1168 13.45 -29.88 9.00
N THR A 1169 13.18 -30.93 8.22
CA THR A 1169 13.47 -30.99 6.77
C THR A 1169 12.67 -29.99 5.93
N LYS A 1170 11.66 -29.35 6.53
CA LYS A 1170 10.90 -28.24 5.95
C LYS A 1170 11.37 -26.90 6.50
N LEU A 1171 12.53 -26.85 7.16
CA LEU A 1171 13.15 -25.64 7.70
C LEU A 1171 12.38 -25.00 8.86
N LYS A 1172 11.34 -25.64 9.39
CA LYS A 1172 10.55 -25.12 10.50
C LYS A 1172 11.29 -25.33 11.81
N VAL A 1173 11.40 -24.28 12.62
CA VAL A 1173 11.99 -24.36 13.96
C VAL A 1173 11.10 -25.22 14.85
N TYR A 1174 11.67 -26.26 15.45
CA TYR A 1174 10.92 -27.20 16.29
C TYR A 1174 10.19 -26.49 17.43
N GLY A 1175 8.93 -26.85 17.69
CA GLY A 1175 8.12 -26.24 18.75
C GLY A 1175 7.54 -24.86 18.39
N THR A 1176 7.65 -24.44 17.12
CA THR A 1176 7.04 -23.21 16.61
C THR A 1176 6.02 -23.47 15.50
N LYS A 1177 4.96 -22.67 15.41
CA LYS A 1177 3.95 -22.81 14.33
C LYS A 1177 4.40 -22.20 13.01
N ASN A 1178 5.15 -21.11 13.03
CA ASN A 1178 5.35 -20.25 11.86
C ASN A 1178 6.75 -19.62 11.75
N LEU A 1179 7.76 -20.17 12.42
CA LEU A 1179 9.14 -19.73 12.29
C LEU A 1179 9.96 -20.72 11.47
N ARG A 1180 10.75 -20.22 10.53
CA ARG A 1180 11.71 -21.00 9.75
C ARG A 1180 13.11 -20.39 9.78
N VAL A 1181 14.11 -21.20 9.46
CA VAL A 1181 15.48 -20.73 9.23
C VAL A 1181 15.93 -21.18 7.84
N ALA A 1182 16.36 -20.24 7.02
CA ALA A 1182 16.79 -20.47 5.64
C ALA A 1182 18.08 -19.69 5.35
N ASP A 1183 19.18 -20.16 5.94
CA ASP A 1183 20.55 -19.74 5.64
C ASP A 1183 21.54 -20.87 6.01
N LEU A 1184 22.84 -20.62 5.88
CA LEU A 1184 23.90 -21.61 6.14
C LEU A 1184 23.90 -22.22 7.55
N SER A 1185 23.25 -21.60 8.54
CA SER A 1185 23.11 -22.14 9.89
C SER A 1185 22.47 -23.53 9.92
N ILE A 1186 21.64 -23.87 8.92
CA ILE A 1186 20.91 -25.14 8.89
C ILE A 1186 21.75 -26.32 8.43
N VAL A 1187 22.88 -26.07 7.76
CA VAL A 1187 23.65 -27.14 7.12
C VAL A 1187 24.25 -28.03 8.22
N PRO A 1188 23.88 -29.32 8.31
CA PRO A 1188 24.21 -30.14 9.48
C PRO A 1188 25.66 -30.61 9.49
N LEU A 1189 26.28 -30.76 8.31
CA LEU A 1189 27.66 -31.23 8.15
C LEU A 1189 28.32 -30.49 6.99
N HIS A 1190 29.58 -30.10 7.19
CA HIS A 1190 30.35 -29.36 6.19
C HIS A 1190 30.59 -30.17 4.92
N VAL A 1191 30.81 -29.46 3.82
CA VAL A 1191 31.02 -30.00 2.49
C VAL A 1191 32.28 -29.39 1.88
N GLY A 1192 32.94 -30.11 0.96
CA GLY A 1192 34.14 -29.66 0.25
C GLY A 1192 33.86 -28.59 -0.83
N CYS A 1193 33.33 -27.42 -0.46
CA CYS A 1193 33.18 -26.29 -1.38
C CYS A 1193 33.10 -24.91 -0.71
N HIS A 1194 33.23 -23.86 -1.51
CA HIS A 1194 32.85 -22.52 -1.09
C HIS A 1194 31.33 -22.44 -0.91
N THR A 1195 30.87 -21.99 0.25
CA THR A 1195 29.48 -22.20 0.69
C THR A 1195 28.46 -21.26 0.04
N GLN A 1196 28.87 -20.36 -0.86
CA GLN A 1196 27.91 -19.49 -1.55
C GLN A 1196 26.92 -20.27 -2.43
N CYS A 1197 27.36 -21.36 -3.06
CA CYS A 1197 26.46 -22.21 -3.84
C CYS A 1197 25.41 -22.87 -2.94
N ILE A 1198 25.81 -23.33 -1.76
CA ILE A 1198 24.90 -23.91 -0.76
C ILE A 1198 23.87 -22.87 -0.31
N ALA A 1199 24.28 -21.62 -0.04
CA ALA A 1199 23.37 -20.56 0.37
C ALA A 1199 22.30 -20.25 -0.70
N TYR A 1200 22.67 -20.18 -1.98
CA TYR A 1200 21.70 -20.03 -3.07
C TYR A 1200 20.77 -21.24 -3.17
N GLY A 1201 21.32 -22.46 -3.08
CA GLY A 1201 20.54 -23.70 -3.09
C GLY A 1201 19.51 -23.75 -1.95
N ILE A 1202 19.88 -23.36 -0.74
CA ILE A 1202 18.96 -23.26 0.41
C ILE A 1202 17.84 -22.27 0.11
N GLY A 1203 18.15 -21.07 -0.42
CA GLY A 1203 17.13 -20.08 -0.75
C GLY A 1203 16.13 -20.57 -1.79
N GLU A 1204 16.60 -21.29 -2.82
CA GLU A 1204 15.76 -21.88 -3.85
C GLU A 1204 14.88 -23.04 -3.32
N ILE A 1205 15.47 -23.96 -2.56
CA ILE A 1205 14.74 -25.09 -1.95
C ILE A 1205 13.70 -24.58 -0.94
N ALA A 1206 14.07 -23.61 -0.09
CA ALA A 1206 13.19 -23.02 0.90
C ALA A 1206 11.95 -22.37 0.27
N ALA A 1207 12.11 -21.73 -0.89
CA ALA A 1207 11.00 -21.10 -1.59
C ALA A 1207 9.94 -22.13 -1.99
N ASP A 1208 10.36 -23.26 -2.54
CA ASP A 1208 9.45 -24.32 -2.95
C ASP A 1208 8.82 -25.02 -1.73
N ILE A 1209 9.58 -25.19 -0.64
CA ILE A 1209 9.07 -25.76 0.63
C ILE A 1209 7.92 -24.93 1.17
N ILE A 1210 8.08 -23.60 1.17
CA ILE A 1210 7.08 -22.66 1.69
C ILE A 1210 5.88 -22.54 0.76
N LYS A 1211 6.10 -22.62 -0.56
CA LYS A 1211 5.03 -22.70 -1.56
C LYS A 1211 4.28 -24.05 -1.53
N GLY A 1212 4.82 -25.08 -0.85
CA GLY A 1212 4.23 -26.41 -0.76
C GLY A 1212 4.37 -27.27 -2.02
N ILE A 1213 5.39 -27.00 -2.84
CA ILE A 1213 5.62 -27.66 -4.15
C ILE A 1213 6.96 -28.41 -4.23
N ALA A 1214 7.64 -28.55 -3.10
CA ALA A 1214 9.05 -28.95 -2.99
C ALA A 1214 9.31 -30.44 -3.06
#